data_AF-A0A7V5R391-F1
#
_entry.id   AF-A0A7V5R391-F1
#
_cell.length_a   1.000
_cell.length_b   1.000
_cell.length_c   1.000
_cell.angle_alpha   90.00
_cell.angle_beta   90.00
_cell.angle_gamma   90.00
#
_symmetry.space_group_name_H-M   'P 1'
#
loop_
_entity.id
_entity.type
_entity.pdbx_description
1 polymer ?
#
loop_
_entity_poly.entity_id
_entity_poly.type
_entity_poly.pdbx_seq_one_letter_code
_entity_poly.pdbx_strand_id
1 'polypeptide(L)'
;MLRPRKRPGCSAPCPPRFPLTIKWSFSNVMQIQKNHPSLRRFPMNAMKRVSILIFTVFLFSLLPKTASAVSITASPRSASIGQPVTITLHSSYSSVVTPCFIQVNYGDGSGWTNVPPACSTPPCTNTTTHTYSLPGTYRIQARTNPSDIDCVALLIPPATASTTITVSTREITLPDGVVGMDYEYELGDRSNRYRKTTGRMDSGLKIVRNTIKGIPVKEGKYRFQITETDPRGNTVDTWYNLKITKAMLTVTTTPDKVTLDRNRAGSFRLTYHFKSSEKLDDTLSSPQGVFWAGSRRLGTINNNISTRMTKGRAQLSEQVTIPLSVIKSAQRMGVDKISYQRTFTPKYMDAATTSSIAVTVGTGFTFTKIRITFLDKTSKKFVKRKEKIDGAEVELRYEGAGLLKGYWQADDRILARVTKSLPFANGRTITLRLPKVPPLPTYSIGSHRLRFVITNPPMRIPFPQVIYVVTGEDLATSHPIHLLSPIKGATTDTGALKFSWKPRHDVILYKLEILAGKGKNQKTVFSAFSKKPSYTLPDRVGMKKLIEGKKYRWRITGLDRDNNPIAQSRDEEFRLGPRPLSYVPGRLLMLVDLRPGLDINKLVATLTSRYPLTLEGHKPMRQLGRELVTFSTTSGNVEQLGRAIAAEQQGIVVQPDYLYSTLGAISEQANRSSLFQFLRLKATSTGKGVRVAIIDTGVDLRHDDLNPNIVAHANFIKGSPYRAEIHGTAVAGIIGALVNGTGSAGIAPGSSLIALRACKQLHPDKAEGRCYSSSIIQAIDAAMANKARFINMSLGANVPDHLVASGLDTATDAGIVILAPAGNDPHQTRLAFPASHPKVISVAGALDNGRKMPNDRVAAQADCILPAQYIQVTLPGNRVSFMNGTSMASAEAAGLLADLNPDTKKITACRKTPRLLTCLGK
;
A
#
# COMPACT_ATOMS: atom_id res chain seq x y z
N MET A 1 10.72 42.00 28.16
CA MET A 1 11.84 42.19 29.12
C MET A 1 11.59 41.22 30.29
N LEU A 2 12.55 40.66 31.05
CA LEU A 2 14.02 40.47 30.92
C LEU A 2 14.43 39.30 31.88
N ARG A 3 15.65 38.76 31.77
CA ARG A 3 16.28 37.70 32.61
C ARG A 3 17.18 38.32 33.73
N PRO A 4 17.89 37.60 34.64
CA PRO A 4 18.18 36.14 34.83
C PRO A 4 17.65 35.62 36.21
N ARG A 5 18.07 34.55 36.93
CA ARG A 5 19.18 33.53 36.99
C ARG A 5 18.52 32.12 37.19
N LYS A 6 19.04 30.93 36.79
CA LYS A 6 20.26 30.12 37.13
C LYS A 6 20.35 29.71 38.62
N ARG A 7 20.65 28.44 39.03
CA ARG A 7 20.85 27.07 38.42
C ARG A 7 21.17 26.07 39.58
N PRO A 8 21.50 24.76 39.40
CA PRO A 8 21.24 23.73 38.37
C PRO A 8 20.44 22.51 38.96
N GLY A 9 20.21 21.34 38.35
CA GLY A 9 20.47 20.75 37.01
C GLY A 9 19.83 19.33 36.92
N CYS A 10 19.50 18.82 35.72
CA CYS A 10 18.54 17.70 35.55
C CYS A 10 19.03 16.47 34.73
N SER A 11 18.14 15.47 34.60
CA SER A 11 18.31 14.07 34.19
C SER A 11 18.27 13.73 32.68
N ALA A 12 18.56 12.46 32.37
CA ALA A 12 18.40 11.77 31.07
C ALA A 12 17.01 11.06 30.96
N PRO A 13 16.64 10.17 29.98
CA PRO A 13 17.38 9.43 28.93
C PRO A 13 16.91 9.81 27.48
N CYS A 14 16.86 9.04 26.37
CA CYS A 14 16.98 7.58 26.03
C CYS A 14 17.37 7.37 24.52
N PRO A 15 17.73 6.15 24.04
CA PRO A 15 18.29 5.88 22.69
C PRO A 15 17.31 5.10 21.75
N PRO A 16 17.68 4.69 20.50
CA PRO A 16 18.45 3.44 20.26
C PRO A 16 19.36 3.34 18.99
N ARG A 17 20.35 2.42 19.04
CA ARG A 17 21.01 1.54 18.00
C ARG A 17 21.13 2.02 16.52
N PHE A 18 22.24 1.79 15.80
CA PHE A 18 22.88 0.48 15.48
C PHE A 18 24.42 0.57 15.23
N PRO A 19 25.18 -0.55 15.23
CA PRO A 19 26.65 -0.56 15.12
C PRO A 19 27.21 -1.15 13.80
N LEU A 20 28.52 -0.97 13.57
CA LEU A 20 29.31 -1.74 12.61
C LEU A 20 30.79 -1.75 13.03
N THR A 21 31.40 -2.94 13.19
CA THR A 21 32.84 -3.10 13.43
C THR A 21 33.29 -4.48 12.95
N ILE A 22 34.38 -4.53 12.19
CA ILE A 22 34.94 -5.78 11.64
C ILE A 22 35.98 -6.32 12.61
N LYS A 23 35.92 -7.62 12.91
CA LYS A 23 37.01 -8.37 13.57
C LYS A 23 37.47 -9.51 12.66
N TRP A 24 38.77 -9.61 12.47
CA TRP A 24 39.44 -10.86 12.09
C TRP A 24 39.84 -11.62 13.35
N SER A 25 39.93 -12.94 13.25
CA SER A 25 40.45 -13.82 14.29
C SER A 25 41.07 -15.05 13.62
N PHE A 26 42.27 -15.45 14.07
CA PHE A 26 42.92 -16.69 13.66
C PHE A 26 43.73 -17.23 14.85
N SER A 27 43.47 -18.46 15.23
CA SER A 27 44.28 -19.26 16.16
C SER A 27 44.02 -20.73 15.85
N ASN A 28 45.09 -21.51 15.66
CA ASN A 28 45.00 -22.89 15.18
C ASN A 28 44.99 -23.89 16.35
N VAL A 29 44.23 -24.98 16.19
CA VAL A 29 44.43 -26.25 16.92
C VAL A 29 44.38 -27.41 15.90
N MET A 30 44.96 -28.55 16.26
CA MET A 30 45.42 -29.65 15.38
C MET A 30 44.36 -30.67 14.91
N GLN A 31 44.67 -31.31 13.75
CA GLN A 31 44.41 -32.73 13.41
C GLN A 31 42.93 -33.20 13.22
N ILE A 32 42.59 -34.31 12.52
CA ILE A 32 43.37 -35.34 11.79
C ILE A 32 42.57 -35.92 10.56
N GLN A 33 43.24 -36.75 9.74
CA GLN A 33 42.81 -37.72 8.68
C GLN A 33 41.31 -38.12 8.54
N LYS A 34 40.79 -38.70 7.43
CA LYS A 34 41.24 -39.09 6.06
C LYS A 34 39.97 -39.39 5.21
N ASN A 35 40.09 -39.49 3.88
CA ASN A 35 39.13 -40.23 3.03
C ASN A 35 39.86 -41.03 1.93
N HIS A 36 39.27 -42.14 1.50
CA HIS A 36 39.78 -43.16 0.56
C HIS A 36 38.58 -43.93 -0.05
N PRO A 37 38.73 -44.76 -1.11
CA PRO A 37 39.83 -44.88 -2.09
C PRO A 37 39.38 -45.02 -3.57
N SER A 38 40.36 -44.99 -4.51
CA SER A 38 40.34 -45.63 -5.87
C SER A 38 39.30 -45.12 -6.91
N LEU A 39 39.51 -45.12 -8.25
CA LEU A 39 40.15 -46.09 -9.17
C LEU A 39 40.64 -45.41 -10.48
N ARG A 40 41.72 -45.94 -11.11
CA ARG A 40 41.98 -46.13 -12.58
C ARG A 40 41.90 -44.91 -13.56
N ARG A 41 42.64 -44.81 -14.70
CA ARG A 41 43.91 -45.38 -15.26
C ARG A 41 44.20 -44.67 -16.62
N PHE A 42 45.47 -44.60 -17.09
CA PHE A 42 45.93 -44.23 -18.46
C PHE A 42 45.72 -42.76 -18.98
N PRO A 43 46.42 -42.30 -20.05
CA PRO A 43 47.77 -42.64 -20.59
C PRO A 43 48.68 -41.40 -20.85
N MET A 44 49.81 -41.61 -21.56
CA MET A 44 50.96 -40.69 -21.75
C MET A 44 50.95 -39.87 -23.06
N ASN A 45 51.99 -39.01 -23.22
CA ASN A 45 52.62 -38.50 -24.46
C ASN A 45 51.94 -37.30 -25.19
N ALA A 46 52.67 -36.36 -25.85
CA ALA A 46 54.13 -36.25 -26.13
C ALA A 46 54.64 -34.78 -26.27
N MET A 47 55.98 -34.61 -26.14
CA MET A 47 56.93 -33.70 -26.85
C MET A 47 56.46 -32.36 -27.47
N LYS A 48 57.20 -31.23 -27.45
CA LYS A 48 58.68 -30.91 -27.47
C LYS A 48 58.86 -29.48 -26.88
N ARG A 49 60.02 -28.81 -26.66
CA ARG A 49 61.47 -28.85 -27.01
C ARG A 49 62.26 -28.36 -25.74
N VAL A 50 63.50 -28.77 -25.40
CA VAL A 50 64.85 -28.37 -25.88
C VAL A 50 65.18 -26.88 -25.62
N SER A 51 66.24 -26.42 -24.91
CA SER A 51 67.45 -27.02 -24.25
C SER A 51 67.59 -26.47 -22.81
N ILE A 52 68.25 -27.06 -21.77
CA ILE A 52 69.47 -27.87 -21.56
C ILE A 52 70.78 -27.06 -21.32
N LEU A 53 71.18 -26.96 -20.04
CA LEU A 53 72.53 -27.01 -19.43
C LEU A 53 72.31 -27.05 -17.89
N ILE A 54 72.57 -28.06 -17.04
CA ILE A 54 73.58 -29.13 -16.85
C ILE A 54 74.54 -28.81 -15.66
N PHE A 55 74.37 -29.56 -14.55
CA PHE A 55 75.38 -30.05 -13.55
C PHE A 55 76.37 -29.04 -12.88
N THR A 56 76.71 -29.06 -11.58
CA THR A 56 76.27 -29.86 -10.38
C THR A 56 76.46 -28.97 -9.10
N VAL A 57 76.76 -29.34 -7.83
CA VAL A 57 77.25 -30.57 -7.15
C VAL A 57 76.77 -30.66 -5.67
N PHE A 58 77.44 -31.47 -4.84
CA PHE A 58 77.12 -31.92 -3.48
C PHE A 58 76.96 -30.88 -2.34
N LEU A 59 75.92 -31.15 -1.54
CA LEU A 59 75.77 -31.05 -0.08
C LEU A 59 77.07 -30.98 0.78
N PHE A 60 77.16 -30.03 1.73
CA PHE A 60 77.99 -30.16 2.95
C PHE A 60 77.51 -29.27 4.12
N SER A 61 77.71 -29.75 5.36
CA SER A 61 77.65 -29.06 6.68
C SER A 61 76.39 -28.25 7.10
N LEU A 62 75.86 -28.58 8.29
CA LEU A 62 75.06 -27.65 9.10
C LEU A 62 75.97 -26.73 9.92
N LEU A 63 75.67 -25.43 9.97
CA LEU A 63 76.04 -24.53 11.08
C LEU A 63 74.93 -23.48 11.30
N PRO A 64 74.61 -23.10 12.54
CA PRO A 64 73.65 -22.03 12.83
C PRO A 64 74.27 -20.66 12.52
N LYS A 65 73.47 -19.73 11.99
CA LYS A 65 73.90 -18.32 11.84
C LYS A 65 73.91 -17.64 13.20
N THR A 66 75.02 -17.00 13.55
CA THR A 66 75.18 -16.21 14.77
C THR A 66 74.25 -14.99 14.77
N ALA A 67 73.65 -14.69 15.92
CA ALA A 67 72.83 -13.49 16.11
C ALA A 67 73.69 -12.35 16.69
N SER A 68 73.59 -11.15 16.10
CA SER A 68 74.34 -9.98 16.54
C SER A 68 73.83 -9.44 17.89
N ALA A 69 74.74 -9.17 18.83
CA ALA A 69 74.43 -8.79 20.21
C ALA A 69 73.78 -7.40 20.40
N VAL A 70 73.91 -6.52 19.39
CA VAL A 70 73.38 -5.14 19.38
C VAL A 70 72.55 -4.93 18.11
N SER A 71 71.45 -4.20 18.23
CA SER A 71 70.63 -3.73 17.12
C SER A 71 70.39 -2.22 17.20
N ILE A 72 70.19 -1.59 16.04
CA ILE A 72 69.97 -0.15 15.90
C ILE A 72 68.72 0.10 15.05
N THR A 73 67.91 1.08 15.45
CA THR A 73 66.76 1.56 14.68
C THR A 73 66.75 3.09 14.64
N ALA A 74 66.21 3.67 13.57
CA ALA A 74 65.97 5.10 13.46
C ALA A 74 64.45 5.36 13.37
N SER A 75 63.99 6.39 14.07
CA SER A 75 62.59 6.81 14.14
C SER A 75 62.47 8.33 13.93
N PRO A 76 61.72 8.80 12.92
CA PRO A 76 61.12 8.00 11.84
C PRO A 76 62.19 7.40 10.91
N ARG A 77 61.85 6.33 10.18
CA ARG A 77 62.75 5.70 9.16
C ARG A 77 62.93 6.56 7.90
N SER A 78 62.19 7.67 7.79
CA SER A 78 62.33 8.68 6.76
C SER A 78 61.95 10.05 7.33
N ALA A 79 62.74 11.07 7.08
CA ALA A 79 62.57 12.41 7.64
C ALA A 79 62.71 13.49 6.56
N SER A 80 62.33 14.73 6.85
CA SER A 80 62.67 15.89 6.01
C SER A 80 63.95 16.58 6.48
N ILE A 81 64.61 17.34 5.61
CA ILE A 81 65.73 18.22 6.00
C ILE A 81 65.33 19.08 7.21
N GLY A 82 66.18 19.12 8.23
CA GLY A 82 65.95 19.86 9.49
C GLY A 82 64.98 19.19 10.48
N GLN A 83 64.39 18.05 10.16
CA GLN A 83 63.58 17.28 11.11
C GLN A 83 64.49 16.46 12.05
N PRO A 84 64.25 16.46 13.38
CA PRO A 84 65.00 15.62 14.30
C PRO A 84 64.64 14.14 14.14
N VAL A 85 65.66 13.30 14.24
CA VAL A 85 65.61 11.84 14.08
C VAL A 85 66.15 11.19 15.34
N THR A 86 65.33 10.41 16.03
CA THR A 86 65.75 9.66 17.20
C THR A 86 66.27 8.28 16.78
N ILE A 87 67.43 7.91 17.31
CA ILE A 87 68.17 6.69 16.99
C ILE A 87 68.24 5.86 18.26
N THR A 88 67.65 4.67 18.21
CA THR A 88 67.50 3.77 19.34
C THR A 88 68.42 2.57 19.19
N LEU A 89 69.19 2.28 20.24
CA LEU A 89 70.12 1.16 20.34
C LEU A 89 69.55 0.16 21.34
N HIS A 90 69.47 -1.12 20.98
CA HIS A 90 69.10 -2.20 21.90
C HIS A 90 70.25 -3.20 22.03
N SER A 91 70.62 -3.56 23.26
CA SER A 91 71.66 -4.54 23.58
C SER A 91 71.10 -5.69 24.43
N SER A 92 71.58 -6.91 24.18
CA SER A 92 71.18 -8.13 24.88
C SER A 92 72.12 -8.57 26.01
N TYR A 93 73.21 -7.83 26.25
CA TYR A 93 74.27 -8.19 27.21
C TYR A 93 74.13 -7.47 28.56
N SER A 94 74.50 -8.17 29.65
CA SER A 94 74.71 -7.57 30.97
C SER A 94 76.15 -7.06 31.09
N SER A 95 76.32 -5.81 31.53
CA SER A 95 77.61 -5.26 31.96
C SER A 95 77.60 -5.11 33.48
N VAL A 96 78.23 -6.04 34.19
CA VAL A 96 78.34 -6.02 35.66
C VAL A 96 79.53 -5.19 36.14
N VAL A 97 80.55 -4.97 35.30
CA VAL A 97 81.74 -4.17 35.63
C VAL A 97 82.18 -3.33 34.41
N THR A 98 82.50 -2.05 34.65
CA THR A 98 82.95 -1.00 33.70
C THR A 98 81.94 -0.51 32.62
N PRO A 99 82.01 0.77 32.20
CA PRO A 99 81.03 1.37 31.29
C PRO A 99 81.45 1.32 29.81
N CYS A 100 81.11 0.24 29.10
CA CYS A 100 81.27 0.19 27.64
C CYS A 100 80.46 1.29 26.92
N PHE A 101 81.12 2.24 26.26
CA PHE A 101 80.45 3.23 25.41
C PHE A 101 80.14 2.68 24.01
N ILE A 102 78.95 3.00 23.49
CA ILE A 102 78.58 2.70 22.09
C ILE A 102 78.83 3.96 21.26
N GLN A 103 79.62 3.84 20.20
CA GLN A 103 79.82 4.90 19.22
C GLN A 103 78.80 4.80 18.10
N VAL A 104 78.14 5.91 17.77
CA VAL A 104 77.23 6.03 16.62
C VAL A 104 77.80 7.02 15.60
N ASN A 105 77.79 6.65 14.32
CA ASN A 105 78.06 7.54 13.20
C ASN A 105 76.78 7.69 12.39
N TYR A 106 76.38 8.93 12.12
CA TYR A 106 75.10 9.25 11.47
C TYR A 106 75.15 9.12 9.94
N GLY A 107 76.33 8.94 9.35
CA GLY A 107 76.54 8.65 7.93
C GLY A 107 76.60 9.90 7.03
N ASP A 108 76.55 11.10 7.59
CA ASP A 108 76.53 12.40 6.90
C ASP A 108 77.88 13.16 6.93
N GLY A 109 78.92 12.56 7.53
CA GLY A 109 80.24 13.17 7.69
C GLY A 109 80.50 13.79 9.08
N SER A 110 79.51 13.81 9.98
CA SER A 110 79.64 14.35 11.35
C SER A 110 80.58 13.58 12.28
N GLY A 111 81.06 12.40 11.88
CA GLY A 111 82.02 11.58 12.64
C GLY A 111 81.35 10.50 13.51
N TRP A 112 82.03 10.09 14.58
CA TRP A 112 81.50 9.13 15.58
C TRP A 112 81.22 9.84 16.90
N THR A 113 80.02 9.68 17.45
CA THR A 113 79.58 10.23 18.74
C THR A 113 79.47 9.12 19.79
N ASN A 114 80.01 9.32 20.99
CA ASN A 114 79.86 8.38 22.11
C ASN A 114 78.45 8.48 22.73
N VAL A 115 77.81 7.34 23.01
CA VAL A 115 76.54 7.21 23.72
C VAL A 115 76.76 6.40 25.01
N PRO A 116 76.42 6.94 26.21
CA PRO A 116 76.65 6.24 27.49
C PRO A 116 75.76 4.99 27.67
N PRO A 117 76.24 3.92 28.33
CA PRO A 117 75.39 2.79 28.75
C PRO A 117 74.46 3.19 29.91
N ALA A 118 73.20 2.71 29.89
CA ALA A 118 72.16 3.18 30.83
C ALA A 118 71.67 2.15 31.89
N CYS A 119 72.01 0.86 31.78
CA CYS A 119 71.50 -0.19 32.67
C CYS A 119 72.55 -1.30 32.92
N SER A 120 72.51 -1.91 34.11
CA SER A 120 73.36 -3.05 34.50
C SER A 120 72.74 -4.43 34.18
N THR A 121 71.41 -4.50 34.03
CA THR A 121 70.66 -5.73 33.75
C THR A 121 70.02 -5.70 32.34
N PRO A 122 70.15 -6.77 31.54
CA PRO A 122 69.65 -6.81 30.15
C PRO A 122 68.16 -7.20 30.07
N PRO A 123 67.48 -6.88 28.95
CA PRO A 123 67.98 -6.17 27.77
C PRO A 123 67.96 -4.64 27.93
N CYS A 124 69.03 -3.98 27.50
CA CYS A 124 69.25 -2.54 27.66
C CYS A 124 68.82 -1.75 26.42
N THR A 125 68.28 -0.54 26.59
CA THR A 125 67.85 0.34 25.48
C THR A 125 68.30 1.79 25.69
N ASN A 126 69.00 2.36 24.72
CA ASN A 126 69.51 3.74 24.72
C ASN A 126 68.98 4.55 23.52
N THR A 127 68.95 5.88 23.63
CA THR A 127 68.56 6.78 22.52
C THR A 127 69.49 7.99 22.37
N THR A 128 69.74 8.40 21.12
CA THR A 128 70.34 9.69 20.73
C THR A 128 69.48 10.37 19.65
N THR A 129 69.68 11.66 19.37
CA THR A 129 68.92 12.39 18.34
C THR A 129 69.85 13.21 17.45
N HIS A 130 69.59 13.20 16.13
CA HIS A 130 70.37 13.94 15.13
C HIS A 130 69.47 14.68 14.12
N THR A 131 70.00 15.69 13.43
CA THR A 131 69.28 16.48 12.41
C THR A 131 70.12 16.63 11.14
N TYR A 132 69.59 16.19 10.00
CA TYR A 132 70.28 16.22 8.71
C TYR A 132 69.99 17.51 7.92
N SER A 133 71.04 18.15 7.40
CA SER A 133 70.98 19.41 6.65
C SER A 133 70.84 19.25 5.13
N LEU A 134 71.14 18.06 4.59
CA LEU A 134 71.09 17.76 3.16
C LEU A 134 70.19 16.55 2.86
N PRO A 135 69.56 16.48 1.67
CA PRO A 135 68.77 15.32 1.28
C PRO A 135 69.67 14.16 0.86
N GLY A 136 69.33 12.93 1.24
CA GLY A 136 70.17 11.76 0.98
C GLY A 136 69.62 10.49 1.64
N THR A 137 70.27 9.36 1.41
CA THR A 137 70.07 8.15 2.25
C THR A 137 71.33 7.88 3.04
N TYR A 138 71.25 8.10 4.35
CA TYR A 138 72.38 8.00 5.26
C TYR A 138 72.37 6.64 5.94
N ARG A 139 73.54 5.99 5.98
CA ARG A 139 73.74 4.72 6.69
C ARG A 139 74.27 5.01 8.09
N ILE A 140 73.38 4.98 9.06
CA ILE A 140 73.73 5.11 10.47
C ILE A 140 74.39 3.79 10.92
N GLN A 141 75.54 3.88 11.57
CA GLN A 141 76.28 2.72 12.07
C GLN A 141 76.55 2.87 13.58
N ALA A 142 76.45 1.78 14.32
CA ALA A 142 76.84 1.68 15.73
C ALA A 142 77.95 0.62 15.91
N ARG A 143 78.90 0.91 16.80
CA ARG A 143 79.99 0.00 17.21
C ARG A 143 80.30 0.16 18.71
N THR A 144 80.88 -0.85 19.33
CA THR A 144 81.56 -0.69 20.63
C THR A 144 82.81 0.18 20.47
N ASN A 145 83.17 0.92 21.51
CA ASN A 145 84.41 1.71 21.54
C ASN A 145 85.65 0.79 21.55
N PRO A 146 86.59 0.90 20.59
CA PRO A 146 87.74 -0.02 20.52
C PRO A 146 88.77 0.11 21.65
N SER A 147 88.72 1.19 22.43
CA SER A 147 89.70 1.49 23.49
C SER A 147 89.43 0.77 24.82
N ASP A 148 88.23 0.24 25.02
CA ASP A 148 87.81 -0.42 26.26
C ASP A 148 88.14 -1.93 26.19
N ILE A 149 89.35 -2.30 26.64
CA ILE A 149 89.95 -3.64 26.46
C ILE A 149 89.03 -4.77 26.93
N ASP A 150 88.42 -4.66 28.11
CA ASP A 150 87.52 -5.68 28.65
C ASP A 150 86.22 -5.85 27.84
N CYS A 151 85.83 -4.85 27.05
CA CYS A 151 84.62 -4.91 26.21
C CYS A 151 84.80 -5.76 24.94
N VAL A 152 86.03 -6.18 24.63
CA VAL A 152 86.39 -6.91 23.39
C VAL A 152 86.28 -8.44 23.55
N ALA A 153 86.39 -8.97 24.77
CA ALA A 153 86.57 -10.40 25.04
C ALA A 153 85.36 -11.31 24.75
N LEU A 154 84.19 -10.76 24.39
CA LEU A 154 82.94 -11.53 24.23
C LEU A 154 82.28 -11.42 22.84
N LEU A 155 82.85 -10.71 21.87
CA LEU A 155 82.27 -10.55 20.52
C LEU A 155 83.29 -10.61 19.38
N ILE A 156 83.35 -11.77 18.72
CA ILE A 156 83.97 -11.92 17.38
C ILE A 156 82.84 -12.00 16.34
N PRO A 157 82.81 -11.16 15.28
CA PRO A 157 83.57 -9.92 15.07
C PRO A 157 82.92 -8.71 15.80
N PRO A 158 83.49 -7.49 15.73
CA PRO A 158 82.81 -6.27 16.18
C PRO A 158 81.47 -6.07 15.43
N ALA A 159 80.37 -6.39 16.12
CA ALA A 159 79.02 -6.43 15.57
C ALA A 159 78.50 -5.03 15.20
N THR A 160 78.85 -4.56 14.00
CA THR A 160 78.50 -3.23 13.50
C THR A 160 77.04 -3.18 13.08
N ALA A 161 76.14 -2.92 14.03
CA ALA A 161 74.73 -2.71 13.76
C ALA A 161 74.56 -1.48 12.86
N SER A 162 73.80 -1.59 11.76
CA SER A 162 73.55 -0.44 10.88
C SER A 162 72.10 -0.38 10.41
N THR A 163 71.53 0.83 10.40
CA THR A 163 70.21 1.13 9.85
C THR A 163 70.33 2.30 8.86
N THR A 164 69.48 2.34 7.85
CA THR A 164 69.43 3.46 6.89
C THR A 164 68.27 4.40 7.22
N ILE A 165 68.47 5.70 7.03
CA ILE A 165 67.41 6.69 6.97
C ILE A 165 67.46 7.44 5.65
N THR A 166 66.31 7.68 5.04
CA THR A 166 66.19 8.58 3.87
C THR A 166 65.67 9.94 4.32
N VAL A 167 66.42 10.99 3.98
CA VAL A 167 66.09 12.40 4.27
C VAL A 167 65.65 13.06 2.97
N SER A 168 64.41 13.53 2.93
CA SER A 168 63.81 14.19 1.77
C SER A 168 63.92 15.72 1.84
N THR A 169 63.98 16.36 0.66
CA THR A 169 63.80 17.81 0.51
C THR A 169 62.48 18.28 1.13
N ARG A 170 62.47 19.51 1.69
CA ARG A 170 61.26 20.14 2.25
C ARG A 170 60.18 20.24 1.17
N GLU A 171 58.95 19.86 1.53
CA GLU A 171 57.81 19.83 0.60
C GLU A 171 56.56 20.42 1.27
N ILE A 172 55.90 21.35 0.57
CA ILE A 172 54.72 22.11 1.02
C ILE A 172 53.55 21.82 0.07
N THR A 173 52.34 21.68 0.62
CA THR A 173 51.11 21.66 -0.18
C THR A 173 50.42 23.01 -0.05
N LEU A 174 50.22 23.66 -1.19
CA LEU A 174 49.52 24.94 -1.30
C LEU A 174 48.00 24.73 -1.27
N PRO A 175 47.21 25.74 -0.87
CA PRO A 175 45.76 25.71 -1.01
C PRO A 175 45.32 25.42 -2.45
N ASP A 176 44.22 24.70 -2.61
CA ASP A 176 43.66 24.41 -3.95
C ASP A 176 43.31 25.70 -4.71
N GLY A 177 43.73 25.78 -5.97
CA GLY A 177 43.38 26.87 -6.89
C GLY A 177 42.20 26.52 -7.80
N VAL A 178 41.59 27.54 -8.41
CA VAL A 178 40.47 27.37 -9.36
C VAL A 178 40.79 28.06 -10.69
N VAL A 179 40.54 27.37 -11.81
CA VAL A 179 40.69 27.93 -13.16
C VAL A 179 39.79 29.16 -13.34
N GLY A 180 40.35 30.25 -13.86
CA GLY A 180 39.62 31.50 -14.12
C GLY A 180 39.33 32.37 -12.89
N MET A 181 39.91 32.06 -11.72
CA MET A 181 39.85 32.91 -10.52
C MET A 181 41.22 33.49 -10.17
N ASP A 182 41.23 34.64 -9.49
CA ASP A 182 42.44 35.13 -8.85
C ASP A 182 42.92 34.16 -7.75
N TYR A 183 44.22 33.87 -7.76
CA TYR A 183 44.92 33.07 -6.77
C TYR A 183 46.09 33.90 -6.21
N GLU A 184 46.25 33.91 -4.89
CA GLU A 184 47.34 34.62 -4.21
C GLU A 184 47.79 33.84 -2.95
N TYR A 185 49.09 33.64 -2.78
CA TYR A 185 49.69 32.94 -1.64
C TYR A 185 51.08 33.52 -1.31
N GLU A 186 51.30 33.97 -0.07
CA GLU A 186 52.62 34.41 0.41
C GLU A 186 53.49 33.21 0.84
N LEU A 187 54.73 33.16 0.35
CA LEU A 187 55.66 32.04 0.53
C LEU A 187 56.42 32.08 1.86
N GLY A 188 56.63 33.28 2.41
CA GLY A 188 57.51 33.52 3.55
C GLY A 188 57.86 35.01 3.70
N ASP A 189 59.00 35.28 4.32
CA ASP A 189 59.48 36.62 4.67
C ASP A 189 59.61 37.54 3.44
N ARG A 190 59.17 38.80 3.59
CA ARG A 190 59.18 39.81 2.52
C ARG A 190 60.57 40.35 2.17
N SER A 191 61.57 40.11 3.00
CA SER A 191 62.98 40.43 2.76
C SER A 191 63.72 39.37 1.93
N ASN A 192 63.21 38.13 1.89
CA ASN A 192 63.80 37.04 1.12
C ASN A 192 63.45 37.15 -0.37
N ARG A 193 64.35 36.66 -1.24
CA ARG A 193 64.13 36.57 -2.69
C ARG A 193 63.65 35.16 -3.05
N TYR A 194 62.60 35.06 -3.86
CA TYR A 194 62.01 33.78 -4.27
C TYR A 194 62.10 33.59 -5.78
N ARG A 195 62.66 32.46 -6.22
CA ARG A 195 62.78 32.11 -7.64
C ARG A 195 62.37 30.67 -7.89
N LYS A 196 61.42 30.45 -8.80
CA LYS A 196 61.10 29.11 -9.31
C LYS A 196 62.32 28.57 -10.08
N THR A 197 62.87 27.44 -9.66
CA THR A 197 64.03 26.79 -10.30
C THR A 197 63.63 25.68 -11.26
N THR A 198 62.73 24.79 -10.87
CA THR A 198 62.34 23.64 -11.71
C THR A 198 60.87 23.20 -11.50
N GLY A 199 60.45 22.15 -12.21
CA GLY A 199 59.11 21.60 -12.21
C GLY A 199 58.06 22.46 -12.94
N ARG A 200 56.79 22.10 -12.79
CA ARG A 200 55.67 22.67 -13.55
C ARG A 200 54.72 23.45 -12.64
N MET A 201 54.59 24.74 -12.91
CA MET A 201 53.57 25.65 -12.38
C MET A 201 52.50 25.88 -13.48
N ASP A 202 51.29 26.31 -13.12
CA ASP A 202 50.29 26.74 -14.11
C ASP A 202 50.77 28.02 -14.81
N SER A 203 50.56 28.12 -16.13
CA SER A 203 51.05 29.24 -16.96
C SER A 203 50.37 30.58 -16.69
N GLY A 204 49.25 30.60 -15.97
CA GLY A 204 48.59 31.82 -15.49
C GLY A 204 49.09 32.33 -14.13
N LEU A 205 49.99 31.58 -13.47
CA LEU A 205 50.59 31.95 -12.18
C LEU A 205 52.05 32.38 -12.34
N LYS A 206 52.47 33.33 -11.51
CA LYS A 206 53.86 33.83 -11.43
C LYS A 206 54.23 34.19 -9.99
N ILE A 207 55.53 34.15 -9.68
CA ILE A 207 56.05 34.69 -8.42
C ILE A 207 56.28 36.19 -8.60
N VAL A 208 55.78 37.00 -7.67
CA VAL A 208 55.98 38.44 -7.60
C VAL A 208 56.39 38.78 -6.16
N ARG A 209 57.65 39.20 -5.96
CA ARG A 209 58.27 39.33 -4.63
C ARG A 209 58.19 37.99 -3.86
N ASN A 210 57.54 37.95 -2.70
CA ASN A 210 57.33 36.75 -1.89
C ASN A 210 55.98 36.05 -2.18
N THR A 211 55.23 36.46 -3.21
CA THR A 211 53.86 35.99 -3.45
C THR A 211 53.73 35.20 -4.75
N ILE A 212 53.19 33.98 -4.72
CA ILE A 212 52.65 33.32 -5.93
C ILE A 212 51.32 33.97 -6.23
N LYS A 213 51.14 34.54 -7.43
CA LYS A 213 49.83 35.04 -7.86
C LYS A 213 49.56 35.07 -9.36
N GLY A 214 48.29 35.15 -9.69
CA GLY A 214 47.76 35.23 -11.04
C GLY A 214 46.39 34.56 -11.16
N ILE A 215 45.99 34.19 -12.38
CA ILE A 215 44.71 33.52 -12.65
C ILE A 215 45.03 32.18 -13.32
N PRO A 216 44.82 31.02 -12.66
CA PRO A 216 45.10 29.73 -13.25
C PRO A 216 44.33 29.49 -14.54
N VAL A 217 44.97 28.90 -15.55
CA VAL A 217 44.36 28.67 -16.87
C VAL A 217 44.08 27.19 -17.18
N LYS A 218 44.67 26.25 -16.44
CA LYS A 218 44.48 24.81 -16.70
C LYS A 218 44.42 23.98 -15.41
N GLU A 219 43.43 23.10 -15.35
CA GLU A 219 43.28 22.13 -14.26
C GLU A 219 44.44 21.12 -14.21
N GLY A 220 44.71 20.59 -13.01
CA GLY A 220 45.69 19.52 -12.82
C GLY A 220 46.34 19.53 -11.45
N LYS A 221 47.36 18.69 -11.31
CA LYS A 221 48.31 18.73 -10.20
C LYS A 221 49.63 19.30 -10.70
N TYR A 222 50.11 20.33 -10.05
CA TYR A 222 51.33 21.06 -10.34
C TYR A 222 52.34 20.81 -9.22
N ARG A 223 53.61 20.57 -9.58
CA ARG A 223 54.71 20.35 -8.65
C ARG A 223 55.92 21.10 -9.17
N PHE A 224 56.40 22.07 -8.39
CA PHE A 224 57.49 22.97 -8.77
C PHE A 224 58.37 23.29 -7.57
N GLN A 225 59.64 23.60 -7.83
CA GLN A 225 60.62 23.92 -6.80
C GLN A 225 60.86 25.44 -6.80
N ILE A 226 60.91 26.04 -5.61
CA ILE A 226 61.28 27.45 -5.41
C ILE A 226 62.50 27.48 -4.51
N THR A 227 63.52 28.21 -4.96
CA THR A 227 64.64 28.65 -4.12
C THR A 227 64.22 29.91 -3.39
N GLU A 228 64.25 29.83 -2.06
CA GLU A 228 64.28 30.97 -1.15
C GLU A 228 65.74 31.41 -0.96
N THR A 229 66.01 32.72 -0.98
CA THR A 229 67.35 33.29 -0.75
C THR A 229 67.26 34.38 0.30
N ASP A 230 68.01 34.25 1.40
CA ASP A 230 68.02 35.25 2.46
C ASP A 230 68.84 36.51 2.07
N PRO A 231 68.79 37.60 2.87
CA PRO A 231 69.60 38.81 2.61
C PRO A 231 71.11 38.61 2.74
N ARG A 232 71.58 37.47 3.25
CA ARG A 232 73.00 37.10 3.41
C ARG A 232 73.51 36.24 2.24
N GLY A 233 72.62 35.78 1.35
CA GLY A 233 72.93 34.96 0.19
C GLY A 233 72.73 33.45 0.39
N ASN A 234 72.29 33.00 1.56
CA ASN A 234 72.01 31.57 1.80
C ASN A 234 70.75 31.14 1.04
N THR A 235 70.77 29.96 0.44
CA THR A 235 69.67 29.44 -0.38
C THR A 235 69.05 28.18 0.20
N VAL A 236 67.72 28.08 0.17
CA VAL A 236 66.96 26.87 0.54
C VAL A 236 65.95 26.55 -0.57
N ASP A 237 66.03 25.32 -1.09
CA ASP A 237 65.09 24.82 -2.08
C ASP A 237 63.92 24.07 -1.42
N THR A 238 62.69 24.48 -1.74
CA THR A 238 61.46 23.81 -1.27
C THR A 238 60.58 23.41 -2.45
N TRP A 239 60.05 22.19 -2.41
CA TRP A 239 59.03 21.72 -3.35
C TRP A 239 57.64 22.18 -2.94
N TYR A 240 56.85 22.63 -3.91
CA TYR A 240 55.48 23.07 -3.73
C TYR A 240 54.55 22.26 -4.62
N ASN A 241 53.51 21.67 -4.01
CA ASN A 241 52.40 21.03 -4.70
C ASN A 241 51.20 21.96 -4.73
N LEU A 242 50.58 22.12 -5.90
CA LEU A 242 49.36 22.88 -6.08
C LEU A 242 48.37 22.05 -6.90
N LYS A 243 47.17 21.83 -6.37
CA LYS A 243 46.05 21.24 -7.11
C LYS A 243 45.17 22.37 -7.62
N ILE A 244 44.85 22.33 -8.92
CA ILE A 244 43.96 23.31 -9.55
C ILE A 244 42.77 22.56 -10.14
N THR A 245 41.58 22.92 -9.69
CA THR A 245 40.31 22.40 -10.20
C THR A 245 39.61 23.45 -11.07
N LYS A 246 38.56 23.05 -11.78
CA LYS A 246 37.56 23.99 -12.29
C LYS A 246 36.41 24.11 -11.30
N ALA A 247 35.68 25.23 -11.32
CA ALA A 247 34.46 25.38 -10.54
C ALA A 247 33.30 24.56 -11.14
N MET A 248 32.33 24.14 -10.32
CA MET A 248 31.19 23.33 -10.75
C MET A 248 30.03 24.20 -11.24
N LEU A 249 29.58 24.00 -12.49
CA LEU A 249 28.42 24.71 -13.04
C LEU A 249 27.11 23.95 -12.79
N THR A 250 26.20 24.55 -12.01
CA THR A 250 24.80 24.09 -11.90
C THR A 250 23.87 24.95 -12.75
N VAL A 251 22.90 24.31 -13.41
CA VAL A 251 21.81 24.97 -14.14
C VAL A 251 20.47 24.39 -13.70
N THR A 252 19.49 25.26 -13.45
CA THR A 252 18.09 24.89 -13.25
C THR A 252 17.20 25.60 -14.26
N THR A 253 15.99 25.10 -14.47
CA THR A 253 15.02 25.64 -15.43
C THR A 253 13.75 26.10 -14.73
N THR A 254 13.25 27.26 -15.13
CA THR A 254 11.91 27.75 -14.80
C THR A 254 11.10 27.90 -16.09
N PRO A 255 9.98 27.18 -16.27
CA PRO A 255 9.51 26.08 -15.43
C PRO A 255 10.39 24.81 -15.50
N ASP A 256 10.25 23.91 -14.54
CA ASP A 256 10.93 22.59 -14.52
C ASP A 256 10.16 21.51 -15.30
N LYS A 257 8.88 21.77 -15.59
CA LYS A 257 7.97 20.91 -16.36
C LYS A 257 7.03 21.75 -17.23
N VAL A 258 6.70 21.25 -18.42
CA VAL A 258 5.70 21.86 -19.32
C VAL A 258 4.73 20.80 -19.82
N THR A 259 3.46 21.16 -19.99
CA THR A 259 2.44 20.29 -20.60
C THR A 259 1.95 20.91 -21.91
N LEU A 260 2.07 20.17 -23.03
CA LEU A 260 1.64 20.62 -24.36
C LEU A 260 0.42 19.87 -24.88
N ASP A 261 -0.27 20.44 -25.88
CA ASP A 261 -1.37 19.79 -26.59
C ASP A 261 -0.84 18.61 -27.43
N ARG A 262 -1.48 17.45 -27.29
CA ARG A 262 -1.17 16.23 -28.05
C ARG A 262 -1.21 16.39 -29.58
N ASN A 263 -1.96 17.37 -30.11
CA ASN A 263 -2.21 17.50 -31.54
C ASN A 263 -1.70 18.81 -32.17
N ARG A 264 -1.01 19.68 -31.42
CA ARG A 264 -0.54 20.99 -31.91
C ARG A 264 0.92 21.22 -31.52
N ALA A 265 1.69 21.85 -32.42
CA ALA A 265 2.97 22.44 -32.03
C ALA A 265 2.74 23.48 -30.92
N GLY A 266 3.57 23.43 -29.87
CA GLY A 266 3.44 24.28 -28.69
C GLY A 266 4.74 25.02 -28.41
N SER A 267 4.62 26.27 -27.99
CA SER A 267 5.75 27.14 -27.66
C SER A 267 5.66 27.64 -26.23
N PHE A 268 6.79 27.73 -25.55
CA PHE A 268 6.89 28.23 -24.18
C PHE A 268 8.21 28.96 -23.96
N ARG A 269 8.19 29.94 -23.05
CA ARG A 269 9.40 30.61 -22.58
C ARG A 269 10.06 29.74 -21.52
N LEU A 270 11.34 29.43 -21.72
CA LEU A 270 12.14 28.64 -20.78
C LEU A 270 13.28 29.52 -20.27
N THR A 271 13.36 29.71 -18.95
CA THR A 271 14.45 30.47 -18.33
C THR A 271 15.42 29.53 -17.64
N TYR A 272 16.68 29.61 -18.04
CA TYR A 272 17.80 28.96 -17.40
C TYR A 272 18.34 29.87 -16.28
N HIS A 273 18.56 29.29 -15.10
CA HIS A 273 19.21 29.93 -13.97
C HIS A 273 20.52 29.21 -13.71
N PHE A 274 21.64 29.94 -13.81
CA PHE A 274 22.98 29.38 -13.66
C PHE A 274 23.60 29.81 -12.34
N LYS A 275 24.24 28.87 -11.66
CA LYS A 275 24.99 29.09 -10.44
C LYS A 275 26.27 28.23 -10.47
N SER A 276 27.42 28.89 -10.47
CA SER A 276 28.71 28.25 -10.22
C SER A 276 28.88 27.93 -8.72
N SER A 277 29.76 26.99 -8.37
CA SER A 277 30.26 26.87 -6.99
C SER A 277 31.00 28.14 -6.56
N GLU A 278 31.69 28.79 -7.50
CA GLU A 278 32.57 29.94 -7.24
C GLU A 278 32.11 31.26 -7.88
N LYS A 279 32.64 32.37 -7.37
CA LYS A 279 32.25 33.75 -7.77
C LYS A 279 32.95 34.25 -9.05
N LEU A 280 33.11 33.40 -10.07
CA LEU A 280 33.83 33.75 -11.30
C LEU A 280 32.93 34.32 -12.42
N ASP A 281 33.53 35.01 -13.38
CA ASP A 281 32.90 35.50 -14.60
C ASP A 281 33.23 34.56 -15.78
N ASP A 282 32.24 34.21 -16.61
CA ASP A 282 32.42 33.34 -17.79
C ASP A 282 31.36 33.64 -18.86
N THR A 283 31.53 33.13 -20.08
CA THR A 283 30.50 33.15 -21.14
C THR A 283 29.97 31.73 -21.35
N LEU A 284 28.69 31.52 -21.08
CA LEU A 284 28.03 30.24 -21.37
C LEU A 284 27.48 30.28 -22.79
N SER A 285 27.68 29.20 -23.55
CA SER A 285 27.09 29.02 -24.88
C SER A 285 26.44 27.65 -25.03
N SER A 286 25.41 27.55 -25.87
CA SER A 286 24.73 26.29 -26.21
C SER A 286 24.28 26.34 -27.67
N PRO A 287 24.86 25.54 -28.59
CA PRO A 287 24.62 25.68 -30.03
C PRO A 287 23.27 25.09 -30.49
N GLN A 288 22.69 24.15 -29.74
CA GLN A 288 21.39 23.53 -30.06
C GLN A 288 20.69 23.01 -28.81
N GLY A 289 19.36 22.90 -28.87
CA GLY A 289 18.56 22.11 -27.94
C GLY A 289 18.05 20.82 -28.58
N VAL A 290 17.81 19.78 -27.78
CA VAL A 290 17.51 18.43 -28.25
C VAL A 290 16.30 17.83 -27.53
N PHE A 291 15.39 17.20 -28.27
CA PHE A 291 14.25 16.47 -27.73
C PHE A 291 14.55 14.97 -27.64
N TRP A 292 14.19 14.33 -26.52
CA TRP A 292 14.45 12.92 -26.24
C TRP A 292 13.22 12.19 -25.66
N ALA A 293 13.08 10.91 -25.99
CA ALA A 293 12.23 9.96 -25.28
C ALA A 293 13.10 8.79 -24.79
N GLY A 294 13.38 8.77 -23.48
CA GLY A 294 14.44 7.91 -22.94
C GLY A 294 15.78 8.23 -23.60
N SER A 295 16.47 7.21 -24.10
CA SER A 295 17.74 7.33 -24.86
C SER A 295 17.56 7.72 -26.33
N ARG A 296 16.33 7.86 -26.86
CA ARG A 296 16.09 8.09 -28.29
C ARG A 296 15.84 9.57 -28.60
N ARG A 297 16.68 10.16 -29.45
CA ARG A 297 16.52 11.51 -29.99
C ARG A 297 15.27 11.59 -30.89
N LEU A 298 14.47 12.64 -30.72
CA LEU A 298 13.24 12.91 -31.48
C LEU A 298 13.37 14.10 -32.44
N GLY A 299 14.29 15.03 -32.18
CA GLY A 299 14.52 16.24 -32.99
C GLY A 299 15.43 17.25 -32.27
N THR A 300 15.74 18.36 -32.93
CA THR A 300 16.59 19.44 -32.39
C THR A 300 16.00 20.82 -32.69
N ILE A 301 16.48 21.84 -31.98
CA ILE A 301 16.37 23.26 -32.35
C ILE A 301 17.79 23.80 -32.48
N ASN A 302 18.17 24.23 -33.68
CA ASN A 302 19.55 24.61 -34.01
C ASN A 302 19.79 26.12 -33.81
N ASN A 303 19.30 26.69 -32.71
CA ASN A 303 19.52 28.08 -32.32
C ASN A 303 20.73 28.16 -31.36
N ASN A 304 21.80 28.85 -31.73
CA ASN A 304 22.86 29.15 -30.78
C ASN A 304 22.36 30.20 -29.77
N ILE A 305 22.52 29.94 -28.48
CA ILE A 305 22.18 30.87 -27.40
C ILE A 305 23.35 31.02 -26.44
N SER A 306 23.56 32.23 -25.93
CA SER A 306 24.65 32.53 -24.99
C SER A 306 24.25 33.57 -23.94
N THR A 307 24.96 33.57 -22.81
CA THR A 307 24.83 34.59 -21.76
C THR A 307 26.16 34.79 -21.03
N ARG A 308 26.42 36.02 -20.57
CA ARG A 308 27.60 36.34 -19.74
C ARG A 308 27.25 36.15 -18.27
N MET A 309 27.98 35.28 -17.60
CA MET A 309 27.92 35.09 -16.15
C MET A 309 28.72 36.17 -15.44
N THR A 310 28.17 36.69 -14.35
CA THR A 310 28.86 37.62 -13.46
C THR A 310 28.85 37.10 -12.03
N LYS A 311 30.02 37.11 -11.36
CA LYS A 311 30.19 36.72 -9.95
C LYS A 311 29.53 35.37 -9.61
N GLY A 312 29.65 34.39 -10.52
CA GLY A 312 29.12 33.04 -10.37
C GLY A 312 27.63 32.86 -10.66
N ARG A 313 26.92 33.86 -11.23
CA ARG A 313 25.49 33.77 -11.55
C ARG A 313 25.15 34.29 -12.96
N ALA A 314 24.20 33.65 -13.62
CA ALA A 314 23.62 34.13 -14.88
C ALA A 314 22.15 33.74 -14.99
N GLN A 315 21.41 34.42 -15.89
CA GLN A 315 20.11 33.97 -16.38
C GLN A 315 20.04 34.12 -17.90
N LEU A 316 19.21 33.30 -18.54
CA LEU A 316 18.95 33.33 -19.98
C LEU A 316 17.55 32.79 -20.26
N SER A 317 16.71 33.53 -20.99
CA SER A 317 15.46 32.99 -21.52
C SER A 317 15.63 32.61 -23.00
N GLU A 318 15.00 31.51 -23.41
CA GLU A 318 14.69 31.26 -24.83
C GLU A 318 13.18 30.98 -25.01
N GLN A 319 12.71 31.05 -26.26
CA GLN A 319 11.35 30.63 -26.64
C GLN A 319 11.42 29.26 -27.33
N VAL A 320 11.27 28.18 -26.55
CA VAL A 320 11.26 26.81 -27.07
C VAL A 320 9.97 26.60 -27.86
N THR A 321 10.07 26.11 -29.10
CA THR A 321 8.91 25.70 -29.91
C THR A 321 9.09 24.23 -30.27
N ILE A 322 8.14 23.37 -29.88
CA ILE A 322 8.19 21.94 -30.13
C ILE A 322 7.46 21.61 -31.43
N PRO A 323 8.15 21.10 -32.47
CA PRO A 323 7.53 20.74 -33.74
C PRO A 323 6.51 19.60 -33.60
N LEU A 324 5.45 19.63 -34.41
CA LEU A 324 4.45 18.56 -34.44
C LEU A 324 5.03 17.20 -34.86
N SER A 325 6.16 17.18 -35.59
CA SER A 325 6.91 15.97 -35.94
C SER A 325 7.55 15.28 -34.72
N VAL A 326 8.03 16.03 -33.73
CA VAL A 326 8.54 15.50 -32.46
C VAL A 326 7.40 14.86 -31.68
N ILE A 327 6.27 15.57 -31.56
CA ILE A 327 5.06 15.12 -30.86
C ILE A 327 4.50 13.83 -31.50
N LYS A 328 4.35 13.79 -32.83
CA LYS A 328 3.94 12.59 -33.58
C LYS A 328 4.94 11.42 -33.46
N SER A 329 6.22 11.69 -33.20
CA SER A 329 7.23 10.63 -33.06
C SER A 329 7.21 10.00 -31.66
N ALA A 330 7.04 10.79 -30.60
CA ALA A 330 6.78 10.27 -29.26
C ALA A 330 5.51 9.39 -29.22
N GLN A 331 4.45 9.81 -29.91
CA GLN A 331 3.20 9.05 -30.01
C GLN A 331 3.36 7.70 -30.71
N ARG A 332 4.15 7.63 -31.80
CA ARG A 332 4.46 6.36 -32.49
C ARG A 332 5.29 5.41 -31.62
N MET A 333 5.96 5.92 -30.59
CA MET A 333 6.68 5.12 -29.59
C MET A 333 5.83 4.80 -28.34
N GLY A 334 4.58 5.26 -28.27
CA GLY A 334 3.70 5.08 -27.11
C GLY A 334 4.07 5.93 -25.88
N VAL A 335 4.93 6.94 -26.03
CA VAL A 335 5.49 7.72 -24.90
C VAL A 335 4.73 9.03 -24.69
N ASP A 336 4.32 9.29 -23.44
CA ASP A 336 3.60 10.50 -23.00
C ASP A 336 4.54 11.62 -22.50
N LYS A 337 5.77 11.29 -22.09
CA LYS A 337 6.76 12.22 -21.52
C LYS A 337 8.04 12.21 -22.32
N ILE A 338 8.42 13.38 -22.82
CA ILE A 338 9.69 13.63 -23.49
C ILE A 338 10.51 14.63 -22.66
N SER A 339 11.83 14.64 -22.78
CA SER A 339 12.66 15.73 -22.25
C SER A 339 13.11 16.65 -23.38
N TYR A 340 13.16 17.95 -23.09
CA TYR A 340 13.95 18.90 -23.88
C TYR A 340 15.19 19.26 -23.08
N GLN A 341 16.35 19.21 -23.74
CA GLN A 341 17.65 19.32 -23.11
C GLN A 341 18.54 20.32 -23.84
N ARG A 342 19.26 21.14 -23.07
CA ARG A 342 20.35 21.99 -23.57
C ARG A 342 21.61 21.78 -22.76
N THR A 343 22.66 21.41 -23.46
CA THR A 343 24.02 21.35 -22.93
C THR A 343 24.65 22.74 -23.08
N PHE A 344 25.15 23.29 -21.98
CA PHE A 344 25.86 24.57 -21.95
C PHE A 344 27.35 24.35 -21.72
N THR A 345 28.19 24.96 -22.56
CA THR A 345 29.64 24.86 -22.47
C THR A 345 30.21 26.15 -21.84
N PRO A 346 30.82 26.08 -20.64
CA PRO A 346 31.62 27.15 -20.05
C PRO A 346 33.05 27.17 -20.61
N LYS A 347 33.82 28.24 -20.32
CA LYS A 347 35.25 28.33 -20.65
C LYS A 347 36.15 27.91 -19.48
N TYR A 348 35.73 28.18 -18.24
CA TYR A 348 36.56 28.00 -17.03
C TYR A 348 35.98 27.02 -15.99
N MET A 349 34.73 26.59 -16.15
CA MET A 349 34.05 25.63 -15.25
C MET A 349 34.09 24.18 -15.77
N ASP A 350 33.87 23.21 -14.89
CA ASP A 350 33.83 21.80 -15.26
C ASP A 350 32.48 21.34 -15.80
N ALA A 351 32.55 20.33 -16.67
CA ALA A 351 31.47 19.72 -17.44
C ALA A 351 30.64 20.67 -18.32
N ALA A 352 30.12 20.13 -19.41
CA ALA A 352 29.11 20.82 -20.21
C ALA A 352 27.73 20.51 -19.59
N THR A 353 27.27 21.35 -18.66
CA THR A 353 26.07 21.04 -17.85
C THR A 353 24.82 21.00 -18.71
N THR A 354 24.09 19.89 -18.64
CA THR A 354 22.84 19.70 -19.40
C THR A 354 21.63 20.04 -18.54
N SER A 355 20.94 21.11 -18.89
CA SER A 355 19.59 21.39 -18.40
C SER A 355 18.59 20.42 -19.03
N SER A 356 17.54 20.04 -18.30
CA SER A 356 16.50 19.12 -18.79
C SER A 356 15.15 19.50 -18.21
N ILE A 357 14.20 19.87 -19.08
CA ILE A 357 12.80 20.10 -18.73
C ILE A 357 11.95 18.87 -19.11
N ALA A 358 11.08 18.42 -18.21
CA ALA A 358 10.14 17.35 -18.52
C ALA A 358 8.92 17.91 -19.26
N VAL A 359 8.78 17.53 -20.53
CA VAL A 359 7.65 17.91 -21.39
C VAL A 359 6.65 16.77 -21.42
N THR A 360 5.50 16.98 -20.78
CA THR A 360 4.37 16.06 -20.87
C THR A 360 3.56 16.39 -22.13
N VAL A 361 3.41 15.43 -23.04
CA VAL A 361 2.50 15.51 -24.19
C VAL A 361 1.09 15.22 -23.67
N GLY A 362 0.45 16.27 -23.17
CA GLY A 362 -0.69 16.20 -22.27
C GLY A 362 -1.92 15.52 -22.86
N THR A 363 -2.48 14.57 -22.12
CA THR A 363 -3.78 13.96 -22.40
C THR A 363 -4.94 14.84 -21.92
N GLY A 364 -5.01 16.06 -22.46
CA GLY A 364 -6.16 16.97 -22.34
C GLY A 364 -6.11 18.01 -21.21
N PHE A 365 -7.26 18.64 -20.99
CA PHE A 365 -7.53 19.72 -20.05
C PHE A 365 -8.42 19.22 -18.90
N THR A 366 -8.18 19.65 -17.67
CA THR A 366 -9.04 19.34 -16.52
C THR A 366 -10.11 20.42 -16.35
N PHE A 367 -11.23 20.07 -15.70
CA PHE A 367 -12.23 21.06 -15.26
C PHE A 367 -12.19 21.20 -13.74
N THR A 368 -12.18 22.43 -13.25
CA THR A 368 -12.31 22.76 -11.82
C THR A 368 -13.70 23.32 -11.46
N LYS A 369 -14.52 23.71 -12.44
CA LYS A 369 -15.94 24.02 -12.25
C LYS A 369 -16.74 23.68 -13.51
N ILE A 370 -17.91 23.07 -13.34
CA ILE A 370 -18.93 22.88 -14.38
C ILE A 370 -20.27 23.30 -13.78
N ARG A 371 -20.99 24.22 -14.42
CA ARG A 371 -22.34 24.65 -14.02
C ARG A 371 -23.20 24.86 -15.26
N ILE A 372 -24.45 24.40 -15.23
CA ILE A 372 -25.43 24.59 -16.31
C ILE A 372 -26.68 25.28 -15.73
N THR A 373 -27.21 26.26 -16.45
CA THR A 373 -28.47 26.97 -16.12
C THR A 373 -29.28 27.22 -17.40
N PHE A 374 -30.57 27.48 -17.26
CA PHE A 374 -31.32 28.20 -18.30
C PHE A 374 -30.79 29.65 -18.41
N LEU A 375 -31.17 30.39 -19.46
CA LEU A 375 -30.69 31.77 -19.68
C LEU A 375 -31.17 32.73 -18.58
N ASP A 376 -32.36 32.48 -18.02
CA ASP A 376 -32.93 33.09 -16.81
C ASP A 376 -32.22 32.69 -15.49
N LYS A 377 -31.07 32.01 -15.58
CA LYS A 377 -30.23 31.49 -14.49
C LYS A 377 -30.90 30.42 -13.61
N THR A 378 -32.14 30.00 -13.90
CA THR A 378 -32.78 28.92 -13.15
C THR A 378 -32.16 27.56 -13.46
N SER A 379 -32.37 26.60 -12.55
CA SER A 379 -32.02 25.18 -12.72
C SER A 379 -33.21 24.31 -13.13
N LYS A 380 -34.43 24.88 -13.14
CA LYS A 380 -35.67 24.18 -13.49
C LYS A 380 -36.71 25.12 -14.12
N LYS A 381 -37.32 24.71 -15.24
CA LYS A 381 -38.42 25.43 -15.91
C LYS A 381 -39.66 24.52 -16.07
N PHE A 382 -40.83 25.11 -16.25
CA PHE A 382 -42.08 24.41 -16.62
C PHE A 382 -42.63 25.08 -17.88
N VAL A 383 -43.16 24.28 -18.82
CA VAL A 383 -43.67 24.74 -20.12
C VAL A 383 -44.83 23.86 -20.60
N LYS A 384 -45.69 24.40 -21.46
CA LYS A 384 -46.76 23.66 -22.16
C LYS A 384 -46.21 22.91 -23.38
N ARG A 385 -46.98 21.93 -23.88
CA ARG A 385 -46.68 21.22 -25.14
C ARG A 385 -46.55 22.22 -26.29
N LYS A 386 -45.49 22.08 -27.10
CA LYS A 386 -45.09 22.97 -28.22
C LYS A 386 -44.60 24.39 -27.83
N GLU A 387 -44.58 24.76 -26.55
CA GLU A 387 -44.02 26.04 -26.09
C GLU A 387 -42.49 26.09 -26.29
N LYS A 388 -41.92 27.26 -26.59
CA LYS A 388 -40.47 27.40 -26.84
C LYS A 388 -39.73 27.72 -25.54
N ILE A 389 -38.52 27.18 -25.41
CA ILE A 389 -37.57 27.54 -24.33
C ILE A 389 -36.43 28.35 -24.94
N ASP A 390 -36.10 29.48 -24.31
CA ASP A 390 -35.20 30.53 -24.82
C ASP A 390 -33.76 30.05 -25.05
N GLY A 391 -33.35 29.05 -24.26
CA GLY A 391 -32.07 28.38 -24.34
C GLY A 391 -31.50 28.01 -22.97
N ALA A 392 -30.25 27.56 -22.97
CA ALA A 392 -29.47 27.28 -21.77
C ALA A 392 -28.00 27.62 -22.02
N GLU A 393 -27.22 27.74 -20.94
CA GLU A 393 -25.78 27.94 -21.02
C GLU A 393 -25.02 27.11 -19.97
N VAL A 394 -23.79 26.73 -20.32
CA VAL A 394 -22.88 25.98 -19.46
C VAL A 394 -21.59 26.78 -19.23
N GLU A 395 -21.31 27.05 -17.97
CA GLU A 395 -20.09 27.67 -17.46
C GLU A 395 -19.06 26.55 -17.17
N LEU A 396 -17.88 26.66 -17.77
CA LEU A 396 -16.77 25.71 -17.64
C LEU A 396 -15.50 26.44 -17.23
N ARG A 397 -14.97 26.15 -16.03
CA ARG A 397 -13.62 26.56 -15.61
C ARG A 397 -12.64 25.41 -15.82
N TYR A 398 -11.56 25.66 -16.56
CA TYR A 398 -10.60 24.63 -16.95
C TYR A 398 -9.13 25.03 -16.77
N GLU A 399 -8.29 24.00 -16.71
CA GLU A 399 -6.83 24.06 -16.60
C GLU A 399 -6.19 23.17 -17.66
N GLY A 400 -5.05 23.61 -18.22
CA GLY A 400 -4.41 22.97 -19.37
C GLY A 400 -4.94 23.47 -20.72
N ALA A 401 -4.81 22.65 -21.77
CA ALA A 401 -5.16 22.96 -23.15
C ALA A 401 -5.79 21.76 -23.88
N GLY A 402 -6.47 22.00 -24.99
CA GLY A 402 -6.85 20.95 -25.93
C GLY A 402 -8.20 21.17 -26.62
N LEU A 403 -8.61 20.19 -27.42
CA LEU A 403 -9.85 20.27 -28.18
C LEU A 403 -11.05 19.78 -27.33
N LEU A 404 -11.84 20.70 -26.79
CA LEU A 404 -13.10 20.38 -26.13
C LEU A 404 -14.10 19.85 -27.17
N LYS A 405 -14.26 18.53 -27.18
CA LYS A 405 -15.36 17.83 -27.83
C LYS A 405 -16.44 17.53 -26.79
N GLY A 406 -17.64 18.00 -27.07
CA GLY A 406 -18.82 17.77 -26.26
C GLY A 406 -20.09 17.88 -27.09
N TYR A 407 -21.24 17.75 -26.46
CA TYR A 407 -22.53 18.03 -27.09
C TYR A 407 -23.61 18.37 -26.08
N TRP A 408 -24.56 19.19 -26.52
CA TRP A 408 -25.83 19.43 -25.85
C TRP A 408 -26.77 18.25 -26.08
N GLN A 409 -27.40 17.76 -25.01
CA GLN A 409 -28.35 16.65 -25.06
C GLN A 409 -29.59 16.98 -24.23
N ALA A 410 -30.77 16.88 -24.85
CA ALA A 410 -32.04 16.84 -24.13
C ALA A 410 -32.48 15.38 -24.05
N ASP A 411 -32.56 14.88 -22.81
CA ASP A 411 -32.63 13.47 -22.46
C ASP A 411 -31.56 12.68 -23.23
N ASP A 412 -31.96 11.90 -24.23
CA ASP A 412 -31.05 11.08 -25.03
C ASP A 412 -30.82 11.63 -26.45
N ARG A 413 -31.60 12.64 -26.90
CA ARG A 413 -31.40 13.31 -28.19
C ARG A 413 -30.25 14.31 -28.12
N ILE A 414 -29.22 14.12 -28.95
CA ILE A 414 -28.18 15.14 -29.19
C ILE A 414 -28.81 16.30 -29.97
N LEU A 415 -28.71 17.52 -29.42
CA LEU A 415 -29.22 18.73 -30.06
C LEU A 415 -28.14 19.40 -30.91
N ALA A 416 -26.97 19.62 -30.33
CA ALA A 416 -25.86 20.28 -31.02
C ALA A 416 -24.51 19.73 -30.51
N ARG A 417 -23.63 19.34 -31.43
CA ARG A 417 -22.23 18.99 -31.10
C ARG A 417 -21.42 20.28 -30.97
N VAL A 418 -20.55 20.34 -29.96
CA VAL A 418 -19.63 21.44 -29.73
C VAL A 418 -18.20 20.92 -29.87
N THR A 419 -17.45 21.54 -30.79
CA THR A 419 -16.00 21.38 -30.89
C THR A 419 -15.37 22.75 -30.71
N LYS A 420 -14.64 22.96 -29.61
CA LYS A 420 -14.01 24.24 -29.29
C LYS A 420 -12.55 24.02 -28.90
N SER A 421 -11.62 24.69 -29.58
CA SER A 421 -10.22 24.71 -29.13
C SER A 421 -10.14 25.51 -27.82
N LEU A 422 -9.63 24.88 -26.77
CA LEU A 422 -9.28 25.54 -25.51
C LEU A 422 -7.79 25.91 -25.55
N PRO A 423 -7.43 27.21 -25.63
CA PRO A 423 -6.05 27.63 -25.49
C PRO A 423 -5.54 27.30 -24.07
N PHE A 424 -4.23 27.19 -23.90
CA PHE A 424 -3.65 26.92 -22.58
C PHE A 424 -4.10 27.98 -21.55
N ALA A 425 -4.60 27.51 -20.41
CA ALA A 425 -4.99 28.36 -19.29
C ALA A 425 -4.76 27.67 -17.94
N ASN A 426 -4.60 28.50 -16.91
CA ASN A 426 -4.57 28.07 -15.51
C ASN A 426 -5.81 28.64 -14.79
N GLY A 427 -6.96 27.96 -14.93
CA GLY A 427 -8.20 28.29 -14.23
C GLY A 427 -9.13 29.24 -15.01
N ARG A 428 -9.10 29.24 -16.34
CA ARG A 428 -9.95 30.13 -17.16
C ARG A 428 -11.38 29.61 -17.24
N THR A 429 -12.35 30.52 -17.07
CA THR A 429 -13.76 30.25 -17.35
C THR A 429 -14.11 30.55 -18.81
N ILE A 430 -14.95 29.71 -19.41
CA ILE A 430 -15.70 30.00 -20.65
C ILE A 430 -17.18 29.67 -20.44
N THR A 431 -18.05 30.34 -21.19
CA THR A 431 -19.47 30.01 -21.26
C THR A 431 -19.81 29.54 -22.68
N LEU A 432 -20.50 28.41 -22.78
CA LEU A 432 -21.05 27.90 -24.04
C LEU A 432 -22.57 27.96 -23.96
N ARG A 433 -23.24 28.39 -25.04
CA ARG A 433 -24.71 28.43 -25.13
C ARG A 433 -25.24 27.27 -25.96
N LEU A 434 -26.47 26.87 -25.67
CA LEU A 434 -27.27 26.01 -26.52
C LEU A 434 -27.66 26.79 -27.78
N PRO A 435 -27.40 26.30 -29.01
CA PRO A 435 -27.90 26.92 -30.23
C PRO A 435 -29.43 26.95 -30.27
N LYS A 436 -30.02 27.98 -30.90
CA LYS A 436 -31.48 28.12 -31.05
C LYS A 436 -32.11 27.04 -31.95
N VAL A 437 -31.31 26.32 -32.73
CA VAL A 437 -31.73 25.27 -33.67
C VAL A 437 -30.83 24.04 -33.47
N PRO A 438 -31.38 22.81 -33.33
CA PRO A 438 -32.80 22.53 -33.10
C PRO A 438 -33.26 23.07 -31.73
N PRO A 439 -34.52 23.54 -31.60
CA PRO A 439 -35.06 23.98 -30.31
C PRO A 439 -35.14 22.82 -29.32
N LEU A 440 -35.25 23.14 -28.03
CA LEU A 440 -35.49 22.15 -26.98
C LEU A 440 -36.82 21.41 -27.26
N PRO A 441 -36.84 20.07 -27.25
CA PRO A 441 -38.05 19.32 -27.59
C PRO A 441 -39.12 19.46 -26.50
N THR A 442 -40.22 20.12 -26.85
CA THR A 442 -41.42 20.32 -26.00
C THR A 442 -42.68 19.66 -26.58
N TYR A 443 -42.51 18.72 -27.52
CA TYR A 443 -43.62 18.00 -28.17
C TYR A 443 -44.11 16.78 -27.38
N SER A 444 -43.19 16.14 -26.66
CA SER A 444 -43.42 15.03 -25.72
C SER A 444 -43.74 15.57 -24.33
N ILE A 445 -44.64 14.90 -23.61
CA ILE A 445 -45.08 15.30 -22.26
C ILE A 445 -44.23 14.57 -21.23
N GLY A 446 -43.79 15.27 -20.18
CA GLY A 446 -43.00 14.69 -19.10
C GLY A 446 -41.88 15.58 -18.57
N SER A 447 -40.98 15.00 -17.77
CA SER A 447 -39.80 15.68 -17.23
C SER A 447 -38.59 15.39 -18.09
N HIS A 448 -38.10 16.42 -18.77
CA HIS A 448 -36.94 16.39 -19.66
C HIS A 448 -35.68 16.88 -18.96
N ARG A 449 -34.52 16.27 -19.27
CA ARG A 449 -33.23 16.60 -18.67
C ARG A 449 -32.26 17.16 -19.71
N LEU A 450 -31.88 18.42 -19.56
CA LEU A 450 -30.89 19.06 -20.41
C LEU A 450 -29.51 18.99 -19.74
N ARG A 451 -28.55 18.43 -20.48
CA ARG A 451 -27.16 18.22 -20.05
C ARG A 451 -26.17 18.64 -21.16
N PHE A 452 -24.98 19.07 -20.75
CA PHE A 452 -23.84 19.23 -21.63
C PHE A 452 -22.85 18.09 -21.37
N VAL A 453 -22.67 17.19 -22.33
CA VAL A 453 -21.83 16.00 -22.19
C VAL A 453 -20.48 16.26 -22.84
N ILE A 454 -19.39 16.12 -22.08
CA ILE A 454 -18.02 16.12 -22.62
C ILE A 454 -17.69 14.69 -23.09
N THR A 455 -17.27 14.51 -24.35
CA THR A 455 -17.11 13.16 -24.94
C THR A 455 -15.84 12.42 -24.54
N ASN A 456 -14.86 13.14 -23.99
CA ASN A 456 -13.62 12.55 -23.47
C ASN A 456 -13.18 13.28 -22.19
N PRO A 457 -13.85 13.04 -21.05
CA PRO A 457 -13.60 13.74 -19.79
C PRO A 457 -12.41 13.09 -19.04
N PRO A 458 -11.30 13.81 -18.75
CA PRO A 458 -10.15 13.19 -18.09
C PRO A 458 -10.34 12.92 -16.58
N MET A 459 -11.48 13.31 -15.99
CA MET A 459 -11.84 12.99 -14.59
C MET A 459 -13.33 12.69 -14.45
N ARG A 460 -13.69 11.83 -13.47
CA ARG A 460 -15.09 11.52 -13.10
C ARG A 460 -15.73 12.63 -12.25
N ILE A 461 -15.96 13.80 -12.86
CA ILE A 461 -16.77 14.87 -12.27
C ILE A 461 -18.25 14.55 -12.50
N PRO A 462 -19.15 14.70 -11.51
CA PRO A 462 -20.59 14.56 -11.74
C PRO A 462 -21.08 15.64 -12.71
N PHE A 463 -21.58 15.23 -13.88
CA PHE A 463 -22.14 16.17 -14.86
C PHE A 463 -23.42 16.83 -14.29
N PRO A 464 -23.47 18.17 -14.17
CA PRO A 464 -24.69 18.85 -13.77
C PRO A 464 -25.70 18.84 -14.92
N GLN A 465 -26.98 18.94 -14.57
CA GLN A 465 -28.11 18.93 -15.49
C GLN A 465 -29.16 19.94 -15.01
N VAL A 466 -29.92 20.52 -15.94
CA VAL A 466 -31.15 21.27 -15.62
C VAL A 466 -32.37 20.49 -16.12
N ILE A 467 -33.53 20.77 -15.53
CA ILE A 467 -34.77 20.03 -15.81
C ILE A 467 -35.81 20.99 -16.39
N TYR A 468 -36.47 20.61 -17.48
CA TYR A 468 -37.71 21.28 -17.87
C TYR A 468 -38.86 20.26 -17.91
N VAL A 469 -40.04 20.67 -17.47
CA VAL A 469 -41.23 19.81 -17.45
C VAL A 469 -42.22 20.32 -18.47
N VAL A 470 -42.56 19.45 -19.44
CA VAL A 470 -43.57 19.69 -20.47
C VAL A 470 -44.90 19.08 -20.01
N THR A 471 -45.96 19.87 -19.97
CA THR A 471 -47.34 19.41 -19.73
C THR A 471 -48.12 19.30 -21.03
N GLY A 472 -49.19 18.49 -21.07
CA GLY A 472 -50.06 18.40 -22.25
C GLY A 472 -51.11 17.29 -22.17
N GLU A 473 -51.85 17.13 -23.26
CA GLU A 473 -53.01 16.24 -23.38
C GLU A 473 -52.66 14.89 -24.06
N ASP A 474 -53.53 13.90 -23.82
CA ASP A 474 -53.24 12.46 -23.83
C ASP A 474 -52.92 11.82 -25.21
N LEU A 475 -52.39 10.59 -25.15
CA LEU A 475 -52.14 9.70 -26.30
C LEU A 475 -52.37 8.22 -25.91
N ALA A 476 -52.95 7.44 -26.82
CA ALA A 476 -53.17 6.00 -26.68
C ALA A 476 -52.09 5.17 -27.40
N THR A 477 -51.92 3.90 -27.03
CA THR A 477 -51.00 2.94 -27.68
C THR A 477 -51.66 1.56 -27.83
N SER A 478 -51.38 0.87 -28.94
CA SER A 478 -52.15 -0.31 -29.38
C SER A 478 -51.59 -1.68 -28.97
N HIS A 479 -50.32 -1.77 -28.55
CA HIS A 479 -49.67 -3.05 -28.21
C HIS A 479 -49.09 -3.06 -26.78
N PRO A 480 -49.64 -3.87 -25.86
CA PRO A 480 -49.22 -3.84 -24.46
C PRO A 480 -47.97 -4.68 -24.16
N ILE A 481 -47.29 -4.31 -23.08
CA ILE A 481 -46.25 -5.14 -22.43
C ILE A 481 -46.90 -5.85 -21.24
N HIS A 482 -46.74 -7.18 -21.15
CA HIS A 482 -47.27 -7.97 -20.04
C HIS A 482 -46.34 -7.89 -18.83
N LEU A 483 -46.88 -7.49 -17.68
CA LEU A 483 -46.15 -7.41 -16.42
C LEU A 483 -46.22 -8.75 -15.68
N LEU A 484 -45.16 -9.12 -14.95
CA LEU A 484 -45.03 -10.42 -14.27
C LEU A 484 -44.95 -10.28 -12.75
N SER A 485 -44.21 -9.29 -12.24
CA SER A 485 -44.12 -9.02 -10.80
C SER A 485 -43.65 -7.57 -10.54
N PRO A 486 -44.17 -6.87 -9.52
CA PRO A 486 -45.26 -7.28 -8.62
C PRO A 486 -46.61 -7.32 -9.33
N ILE A 487 -47.38 -8.38 -9.06
CA ILE A 487 -48.73 -8.60 -9.60
C ILE A 487 -49.75 -7.65 -8.95
N LYS A 488 -50.93 -7.55 -9.57
CA LYS A 488 -52.04 -6.70 -9.13
C LYS A 488 -52.40 -6.91 -7.66
N GLY A 489 -52.37 -5.83 -6.89
CA GLY A 489 -52.72 -5.80 -5.47
C GLY A 489 -51.63 -6.30 -4.51
N ALA A 490 -50.50 -6.79 -5.01
CA ALA A 490 -49.43 -7.33 -4.16
C ALA A 490 -48.87 -6.26 -3.19
N THR A 491 -48.69 -6.67 -1.93
CA THR A 491 -47.91 -5.91 -0.94
C THR A 491 -46.47 -6.40 -0.99
N THR A 492 -45.51 -5.49 -1.16
CA THR A 492 -44.12 -5.88 -1.45
C THR A 492 -43.14 -5.50 -0.35
N ASP A 493 -42.32 -6.48 0.10
CA ASP A 493 -41.19 -6.24 0.99
C ASP A 493 -40.17 -5.30 0.32
N THR A 494 -39.69 -4.33 1.10
CA THR A 494 -38.88 -3.19 0.66
C THR A 494 -37.38 -3.41 0.80
N GLY A 495 -36.93 -4.66 1.01
CA GLY A 495 -35.52 -5.02 1.12
C GLY A 495 -34.80 -5.23 -0.22
N ALA A 496 -35.56 -5.44 -1.31
CA ALA A 496 -35.05 -5.51 -2.69
C ALA A 496 -36.21 -5.50 -3.71
N LEU A 497 -37.03 -4.44 -3.73
CA LEU A 497 -38.25 -4.40 -4.55
C LEU A 497 -37.95 -4.59 -6.05
N LYS A 498 -38.26 -5.78 -6.57
CA LYS A 498 -37.93 -6.21 -7.95
C LYS A 498 -39.16 -6.19 -8.85
N PHE A 499 -39.05 -5.45 -9.94
CA PHE A 499 -39.99 -5.39 -11.06
C PHE A 499 -39.54 -6.34 -12.17
N SER A 500 -40.48 -7.01 -12.85
CA SER A 500 -40.21 -7.91 -13.99
C SER A 500 -41.42 -8.05 -14.92
N TRP A 501 -41.16 -8.22 -16.21
CA TRP A 501 -42.16 -8.21 -17.28
C TRP A 501 -41.75 -9.17 -18.40
N LYS A 502 -42.69 -9.57 -19.28
CA LYS A 502 -42.38 -10.44 -20.42
C LYS A 502 -41.49 -9.67 -21.41
N PRO A 503 -40.31 -10.20 -21.81
CA PRO A 503 -39.49 -9.57 -22.83
C PRO A 503 -40.20 -9.56 -24.19
N ARG A 504 -39.95 -8.51 -24.97
CA ARG A 504 -40.19 -8.47 -26.41
C ARG A 504 -38.85 -8.29 -27.15
N HIS A 505 -38.81 -8.65 -28.42
CA HIS A 505 -37.61 -8.60 -29.28
C HIS A 505 -37.43 -7.25 -30.01
N ASP A 506 -38.51 -6.50 -30.20
CA ASP A 506 -38.56 -5.17 -30.82
C ASP A 506 -38.11 -4.07 -29.85
N VAL A 507 -38.30 -4.28 -28.54
CA VAL A 507 -37.90 -3.35 -27.49
C VAL A 507 -36.42 -3.49 -27.13
N ILE A 508 -35.67 -2.41 -27.34
CA ILE A 508 -34.23 -2.29 -27.09
C ILE A 508 -33.94 -1.75 -25.67
N LEU A 509 -34.85 -0.93 -25.14
CA LEU A 509 -34.75 -0.35 -23.81
C LEU A 509 -36.12 -0.25 -23.14
N TYR A 510 -36.22 -0.65 -21.89
CA TYR A 510 -37.45 -0.56 -21.10
C TYR A 510 -37.36 0.60 -20.11
N LYS A 511 -38.38 1.46 -20.06
CA LYS A 511 -38.57 2.51 -19.06
C LYS A 511 -39.59 2.03 -18.02
N LEU A 512 -39.13 1.80 -16.79
CA LEU A 512 -39.98 1.57 -15.62
C LEU A 512 -40.42 2.91 -15.04
N GLU A 513 -41.70 3.02 -14.69
CA GLU A 513 -42.26 4.14 -13.93
C GLU A 513 -43.13 3.65 -12.77
N ILE A 514 -42.99 4.28 -11.61
CA ILE A 514 -43.83 4.11 -10.42
C ILE A 514 -44.61 5.40 -10.20
N LEU A 515 -45.91 5.26 -9.99
CA LEU A 515 -46.94 6.27 -10.20
C LEU A 515 -47.81 6.35 -8.93
N ALA A 516 -47.99 7.55 -8.39
CA ALA A 516 -48.85 7.80 -7.22
C ALA A 516 -50.14 8.53 -7.64
N GLY A 517 -51.23 8.33 -6.90
CA GLY A 517 -52.55 8.93 -7.20
C GLY A 517 -53.35 8.16 -8.27
N LYS A 518 -54.51 8.69 -8.64
CA LYS A 518 -55.40 8.17 -9.71
C LYS A 518 -55.99 9.32 -10.55
N GLY A 519 -56.37 9.01 -11.80
CA GLY A 519 -56.88 9.99 -12.76
C GLY A 519 -55.92 11.16 -12.99
N LYS A 520 -56.48 12.38 -13.14
CA LYS A 520 -55.73 13.63 -13.37
C LYS A 520 -54.69 13.96 -12.27
N ASN A 521 -54.79 13.35 -11.08
CA ASN A 521 -53.83 13.52 -9.98
C ASN A 521 -52.70 12.47 -9.98
N GLN A 522 -52.46 11.78 -11.11
CA GLN A 522 -51.41 10.78 -11.27
C GLN A 522 -50.02 11.41 -11.47
N LYS A 523 -49.05 11.03 -10.64
CA LYS A 523 -47.68 11.59 -10.65
C LYS A 523 -46.61 10.51 -10.58
N THR A 524 -45.65 10.52 -11.50
CA THR A 524 -44.46 9.67 -11.44
C THR A 524 -43.59 10.05 -10.23
N VAL A 525 -43.42 9.11 -9.29
CA VAL A 525 -42.59 9.27 -8.08
C VAL A 525 -41.19 8.69 -8.26
N PHE A 526 -41.05 7.66 -9.10
CA PHE A 526 -39.78 7.05 -9.46
C PHE A 526 -39.83 6.59 -10.92
N SER A 527 -38.70 6.66 -11.61
CA SER A 527 -38.53 6.06 -12.93
C SER A 527 -37.08 5.62 -13.15
N ALA A 528 -36.89 4.58 -13.96
CA ALA A 528 -35.59 4.02 -14.31
C ALA A 528 -35.63 3.36 -15.69
N PHE A 529 -34.44 3.13 -16.27
CA PHE A 529 -34.29 2.41 -17.53
C PHE A 529 -33.57 1.07 -17.30
N SER A 530 -33.98 0.03 -18.03
CA SER A 530 -33.34 -1.29 -18.00
C SER A 530 -33.22 -1.88 -19.41
N LYS A 531 -32.07 -2.49 -19.70
CA LYS A 531 -31.85 -3.33 -20.88
C LYS A 531 -32.24 -4.80 -20.64
N LYS A 532 -32.66 -5.15 -19.42
CA LYS A 532 -33.15 -6.48 -19.04
C LYS A 532 -34.65 -6.41 -18.80
N PRO A 533 -35.42 -7.52 -18.95
CA PRO A 533 -36.85 -7.59 -18.64
C PRO A 533 -37.17 -7.55 -17.12
N SER A 534 -36.32 -6.90 -16.34
CA SER A 534 -36.45 -6.73 -14.90
C SER A 534 -35.65 -5.52 -14.40
N TYR A 535 -36.02 -4.99 -13.23
CA TYR A 535 -35.31 -3.93 -12.53
C TYR A 535 -35.50 -4.05 -11.01
N THR A 536 -34.42 -4.00 -10.23
CA THR A 536 -34.48 -3.98 -8.75
C THR A 536 -34.28 -2.55 -8.24
N LEU A 537 -35.18 -2.09 -7.37
CA LEU A 537 -35.18 -0.74 -6.80
C LEU A 537 -34.11 -0.60 -5.71
N PRO A 538 -33.09 0.29 -5.84
CA PRO A 538 -32.02 0.38 -4.85
C PRO A 538 -32.40 1.14 -3.57
N ASP A 539 -32.13 0.53 -2.42
CA ASP A 539 -32.58 0.92 -1.08
C ASP A 539 -32.36 2.41 -0.75
N ARG A 540 -31.15 2.91 -1.03
CA ARG A 540 -30.72 4.25 -0.57
C ARG A 540 -31.37 5.42 -1.31
N VAL A 541 -31.95 5.18 -2.49
CA VAL A 541 -32.41 6.25 -3.43
C VAL A 541 -33.84 6.02 -3.91
N GLY A 542 -34.24 4.77 -4.18
CA GLY A 542 -35.60 4.43 -4.60
C GLY A 542 -36.58 4.49 -3.43
N MET A 543 -36.28 3.79 -2.33
CA MET A 543 -37.17 3.66 -1.17
C MET A 543 -37.45 5.00 -0.49
N LYS A 544 -36.54 5.99 -0.57
CA LYS A 544 -36.75 7.35 -0.02
C LYS A 544 -37.88 8.13 -0.69
N LYS A 545 -38.39 7.69 -1.85
CA LYS A 545 -39.49 8.35 -2.59
C LYS A 545 -40.83 7.63 -2.48
N LEU A 546 -40.84 6.44 -1.88
CA LEU A 546 -42.04 5.65 -1.69
C LEU A 546 -42.43 5.67 -0.20
N ILE A 547 -43.73 5.73 0.07
CA ILE A 547 -44.29 5.83 1.41
C ILE A 547 -44.88 4.47 1.77
N GLU A 548 -44.55 4.02 2.97
CA GLU A 548 -45.04 2.81 3.62
C GLU A 548 -46.57 2.69 3.60
N GLY A 549 -47.09 1.49 3.33
CA GLY A 549 -48.54 1.19 3.25
C GLY A 549 -49.28 1.83 2.05
N LYS A 550 -48.65 2.79 1.35
CA LYS A 550 -49.29 3.54 0.28
C LYS A 550 -49.43 2.71 -1.00
N LYS A 551 -50.60 2.83 -1.63
CA LYS A 551 -50.86 2.29 -2.97
C LYS A 551 -50.09 3.08 -4.02
N TYR A 552 -49.41 2.35 -4.90
CA TYR A 552 -48.77 2.84 -6.10
C TYR A 552 -49.27 2.05 -7.31
N ARG A 553 -49.14 2.63 -8.50
CA ARG A 553 -49.20 1.88 -9.76
C ARG A 553 -47.82 1.85 -10.39
N TRP A 554 -47.54 0.85 -11.20
CA TRP A 554 -46.31 0.79 -11.98
C TRP A 554 -46.62 0.40 -13.43
N ARG A 555 -45.76 0.87 -14.34
CA ARG A 555 -45.86 0.51 -15.76
C ARG A 555 -44.50 0.42 -16.42
N ILE A 556 -44.45 -0.31 -17.52
CA ILE A 556 -43.28 -0.42 -18.41
C ILE A 556 -43.64 0.19 -19.76
N THR A 557 -42.81 1.11 -20.24
CA THR A 557 -42.82 1.57 -21.63
C THR A 557 -41.61 0.97 -22.35
N GLY A 558 -41.82 0.27 -23.45
CA GLY A 558 -40.78 -0.29 -24.30
C GLY A 558 -40.41 0.68 -25.42
N LEU A 559 -39.11 0.85 -25.61
CA LEU A 559 -38.52 1.80 -26.54
C LEU A 559 -37.70 1.08 -27.63
N ASP A 560 -37.71 1.64 -28.84
CA ASP A 560 -36.90 1.18 -29.98
C ASP A 560 -35.41 1.62 -29.89
N ARG A 561 -34.67 1.54 -31.00
CA ARG A 561 -33.26 1.96 -31.08
C ARG A 561 -33.05 3.46 -30.92
N ASP A 562 -34.05 4.27 -31.30
CA ASP A 562 -34.02 5.72 -31.30
C ASP A 562 -34.69 6.33 -30.05
N ASN A 563 -35.22 5.47 -29.18
CA ASN A 563 -35.91 5.71 -27.91
C ASN A 563 -37.38 6.16 -28.04
N ASN A 564 -38.04 5.89 -29.17
CA ASN A 564 -39.47 6.13 -29.33
C ASN A 564 -40.29 5.07 -28.55
N PRO A 565 -41.41 5.44 -27.89
CA PRO A 565 -42.27 4.50 -27.19
C PRO A 565 -43.11 3.67 -28.17
N ILE A 566 -42.70 2.43 -28.41
CA ILE A 566 -43.36 1.50 -29.35
C ILE A 566 -44.38 0.56 -28.70
N ALA A 567 -44.27 0.32 -27.38
CA ALA A 567 -45.20 -0.53 -26.63
C ALA A 567 -45.31 -0.04 -25.17
N GLN A 568 -46.45 -0.24 -24.52
CA GLN A 568 -46.64 0.19 -23.13
C GLN A 568 -47.58 -0.72 -22.35
N SER A 569 -47.18 -1.15 -21.16
CA SER A 569 -48.07 -1.92 -20.28
C SER A 569 -49.27 -1.10 -19.82
N ARG A 570 -50.34 -1.80 -19.42
CA ARG A 570 -51.32 -1.23 -18.49
C ARG A 570 -50.63 -0.85 -17.18
N ASP A 571 -51.22 0.08 -16.45
CA ASP A 571 -50.80 0.42 -15.09
C ASP A 571 -51.25 -0.67 -14.12
N GLU A 572 -50.32 -1.31 -13.43
CA GLU A 572 -50.66 -2.35 -12.45
C GLU A 572 -50.48 -1.84 -11.01
N GLU A 573 -51.43 -2.13 -10.12
CA GLU A 573 -51.43 -1.60 -8.76
C GLU A 573 -50.64 -2.50 -7.81
N PHE A 574 -49.77 -1.91 -6.97
CA PHE A 574 -49.11 -2.60 -5.85
C PHE A 574 -49.18 -1.72 -4.59
N ARG A 575 -49.08 -2.33 -3.41
CA ARG A 575 -48.82 -1.61 -2.17
C ARG A 575 -47.34 -1.70 -1.86
N LEU A 576 -46.72 -0.57 -1.51
CA LEU A 576 -45.47 -0.66 -0.78
C LEU A 576 -45.81 -1.29 0.58
N GLY A 577 -45.14 -2.39 0.93
CA GLY A 577 -45.21 -2.91 2.29
C GLY A 577 -44.58 -1.93 3.28
N PRO A 578 -44.50 -2.33 4.56
CA PRO A 578 -43.59 -1.72 5.50
C PRO A 578 -42.17 -1.56 4.93
N ARG A 579 -41.37 -0.65 5.48
CA ARG A 579 -39.92 -0.92 5.56
C ARG A 579 -39.75 -2.32 6.13
N PRO A 580 -38.72 -3.11 5.76
CA PRO A 580 -38.55 -4.42 6.37
C PRO A 580 -38.05 -4.08 7.76
N LEU A 581 -38.99 -3.94 8.70
CA LEU A 581 -38.70 -3.50 10.04
C LEU A 581 -37.62 -4.43 10.52
N SER A 582 -36.55 -3.87 11.08
CA SER A 582 -35.47 -4.68 11.62
C SER A 582 -35.97 -5.56 12.77
N TYR A 583 -37.25 -5.43 13.18
CA TYR A 583 -37.94 -6.11 14.26
C TYR A 583 -39.42 -6.40 13.95
N VAL A 584 -40.06 -7.24 14.76
CA VAL A 584 -41.52 -7.46 14.72
C VAL A 584 -42.26 -6.19 15.20
N PRO A 585 -43.15 -5.59 14.39
CA PRO A 585 -43.90 -4.39 14.79
C PRO A 585 -44.72 -4.65 16.06
N GLY A 586 -44.73 -3.67 16.97
CA GLY A 586 -45.47 -3.76 18.23
C GLY A 586 -44.96 -4.81 19.22
N ARG A 587 -43.75 -5.38 19.05
CA ARG A 587 -43.23 -6.44 19.92
C ARG A 587 -41.90 -6.06 20.57
N LEU A 588 -41.86 -6.14 21.90
CA LEU A 588 -40.72 -5.77 22.74
C LEU A 588 -40.25 -6.99 23.54
N LEU A 589 -38.93 -7.19 23.61
CA LEU A 589 -38.29 -8.19 24.45
C LEU A 589 -37.58 -7.51 25.62
N MET A 590 -37.64 -8.15 26.78
CA MET A 590 -36.84 -7.83 27.95
C MET A 590 -36.12 -9.09 28.40
N LEU A 591 -34.79 -9.03 28.52
CA LEU A 591 -33.97 -10.09 29.08
C LEU A 591 -33.44 -9.64 30.45
N VAL A 592 -33.69 -10.42 31.49
CA VAL A 592 -33.42 -10.08 32.90
C VAL A 592 -32.49 -11.10 33.53
N ASP A 593 -31.47 -10.66 34.27
CA ASP A 593 -30.61 -11.53 35.09
C ASP A 593 -31.39 -12.16 36.25
N LEU A 594 -31.42 -13.49 36.35
CA LEU A 594 -32.03 -14.21 37.47
C LEU A 594 -31.17 -13.99 38.73
N ARG A 595 -31.67 -13.18 39.65
CA ARG A 595 -31.00 -12.81 40.92
C ARG A 595 -31.90 -13.16 42.11
N PRO A 596 -31.33 -13.56 43.27
CA PRO A 596 -32.10 -13.77 44.49
C PRO A 596 -32.95 -12.55 44.84
N GLY A 597 -34.22 -12.77 45.22
CA GLY A 597 -35.18 -11.71 45.56
C GLY A 597 -35.85 -11.00 44.37
N LEU A 598 -35.52 -11.34 43.12
CA LEU A 598 -36.23 -10.84 41.94
C LEU A 598 -37.58 -11.57 41.77
N ASP A 599 -38.68 -10.85 41.97
CA ASP A 599 -40.01 -11.26 41.53
C ASP A 599 -40.30 -10.74 40.11
N ILE A 600 -40.28 -11.65 39.14
CA ILE A 600 -40.52 -11.32 37.73
C ILE A 600 -41.96 -10.87 37.48
N ASN A 601 -42.94 -11.39 38.22
CA ASN A 601 -44.36 -11.03 38.06
C ASN A 601 -44.59 -9.60 38.57
N LYS A 602 -43.98 -9.24 39.70
CA LYS A 602 -44.02 -7.88 40.25
C LYS A 602 -43.31 -6.86 39.35
N LEU A 603 -42.17 -7.22 38.74
CA LEU A 603 -41.51 -6.38 37.73
C LEU A 603 -42.40 -6.19 36.50
N VAL A 604 -42.95 -7.28 35.95
CA VAL A 604 -43.88 -7.24 34.81
C VAL A 604 -45.09 -6.37 35.11
N ALA A 605 -45.76 -6.56 36.25
CA ALA A 605 -46.93 -5.78 36.65
C ALA A 605 -46.63 -4.27 36.70
N THR A 606 -45.46 -3.91 37.26
CA THR A 606 -44.98 -2.53 37.39
C THR A 606 -44.66 -1.89 36.04
N LEU A 607 -44.20 -2.68 35.06
CA LEU A 607 -44.00 -2.21 33.69
C LEU A 607 -45.33 -2.06 32.93
N THR A 608 -46.26 -3.01 33.08
CA THR A 608 -47.57 -2.96 32.41
C THR A 608 -48.52 -1.91 32.96
N SER A 609 -48.37 -1.47 34.22
CA SER A 609 -49.15 -0.37 34.79
C SER A 609 -48.65 1.02 34.40
N ARG A 610 -47.38 1.12 33.94
CA ARG A 610 -46.70 2.41 33.68
C ARG A 610 -46.44 2.70 32.20
N TYR A 611 -46.38 1.67 31.36
CA TYR A 611 -46.16 1.78 29.92
C TYR A 611 -47.25 1.03 29.15
N PRO A 612 -47.55 1.38 27.88
CA PRO A 612 -48.55 0.69 27.06
C PRO A 612 -48.04 -0.68 26.59
N LEU A 613 -47.90 -1.62 27.53
CA LEU A 613 -47.38 -2.97 27.35
C LEU A 613 -48.44 -4.00 27.76
N THR A 614 -48.52 -5.10 27.01
CA THR A 614 -49.30 -6.28 27.39
C THR A 614 -48.36 -7.49 27.40
N LEU A 615 -48.40 -8.30 28.46
CA LEU A 615 -47.57 -9.49 28.58
C LEU A 615 -47.97 -10.54 27.53
N GLU A 616 -47.02 -10.97 26.70
CA GLU A 616 -47.17 -12.09 25.75
C GLU A 616 -46.76 -13.44 26.36
N GLY A 617 -46.09 -13.39 27.52
CA GLY A 617 -45.51 -14.50 28.27
C GLY A 617 -44.03 -14.23 28.62
N HIS A 618 -43.51 -14.99 29.58
CA HIS A 618 -42.08 -15.05 29.91
C HIS A 618 -41.59 -16.50 29.95
N LYS A 619 -40.26 -16.68 29.94
CA LYS A 619 -39.64 -18.01 29.96
C LYS A 619 -38.24 -17.96 30.61
N PRO A 620 -37.94 -18.87 31.56
CA PRO A 620 -36.60 -19.00 32.10
C PRO A 620 -35.65 -19.67 31.10
N MET A 621 -34.49 -19.05 30.94
CA MET A 621 -33.37 -19.41 30.07
C MET A 621 -32.26 -19.95 30.96
N ARG A 622 -32.35 -21.26 31.29
CA ARG A 622 -31.61 -21.87 32.40
C ARG A 622 -30.11 -21.94 32.19
N GLN A 623 -29.64 -21.99 30.95
CA GLN A 623 -28.21 -22.00 30.62
C GLN A 623 -27.63 -20.59 30.52
N LEU A 624 -28.46 -19.61 30.19
CA LEU A 624 -28.10 -18.19 30.20
C LEU A 624 -28.23 -17.52 31.58
N GLY A 625 -28.79 -18.21 32.58
CA GLY A 625 -29.05 -17.65 33.92
C GLY A 625 -30.06 -16.50 33.92
N ARG A 626 -31.00 -16.48 32.98
CA ARG A 626 -31.82 -15.31 32.63
C ARG A 626 -33.29 -15.63 32.43
N GLU A 627 -34.13 -14.60 32.47
CA GLU A 627 -35.55 -14.68 32.08
C GLU A 627 -35.76 -13.87 30.79
N LEU A 628 -36.37 -14.49 29.77
CA LEU A 628 -36.84 -13.79 28.57
C LEU A 628 -38.33 -13.46 28.74
N VAL A 629 -38.64 -12.18 28.91
CA VAL A 629 -40.01 -11.65 28.92
C VAL A 629 -40.34 -11.07 27.53
N THR A 630 -41.54 -11.36 27.03
CA THR A 630 -42.06 -10.80 25.78
C THR A 630 -43.29 -9.94 26.06
N PHE A 631 -43.33 -8.75 25.48
CA PHE A 631 -44.48 -7.85 25.51
C PHE A 631 -44.96 -7.52 24.09
N SER A 632 -46.27 -7.35 23.93
CA SER A 632 -46.83 -6.56 22.84
C SER A 632 -47.08 -5.12 23.28
N THR A 633 -47.14 -4.19 22.33
CA THR A 633 -47.38 -2.76 22.59
C THR A 633 -48.10 -2.10 21.43
N THR A 634 -48.97 -1.14 21.74
CA THR A 634 -49.62 -0.24 20.78
C THR A 634 -48.74 0.97 20.43
N SER A 635 -47.57 1.12 21.05
CA SER A 635 -46.64 2.23 20.80
C SER A 635 -46.06 2.17 19.38
N GLY A 636 -46.26 3.24 18.61
CA GLY A 636 -45.69 3.40 17.26
C GLY A 636 -44.16 3.54 17.21
N ASN A 637 -43.47 3.63 18.35
CA ASN A 637 -42.00 3.68 18.42
C ASN A 637 -41.44 2.72 19.49
N VAL A 638 -41.51 1.42 19.18
CA VAL A 638 -41.06 0.31 20.05
C VAL A 638 -39.61 0.47 20.49
N GLU A 639 -38.72 0.95 19.62
CA GLU A 639 -37.32 1.22 19.96
C GLU A 639 -37.16 2.31 21.03
N GLN A 640 -37.90 3.42 20.93
CA GLN A 640 -37.84 4.51 21.91
C GLN A 640 -38.42 4.05 23.25
N LEU A 641 -39.49 3.26 23.23
CA LEU A 641 -40.07 2.66 24.44
C LEU A 641 -39.09 1.70 25.13
N GLY A 642 -38.43 0.82 24.38
CA GLY A 642 -37.40 -0.08 24.92
C GLY A 642 -36.23 0.68 25.55
N ARG A 643 -35.73 1.73 24.89
CA ARG A 643 -34.67 2.59 25.43
C ARG A 643 -35.09 3.34 26.71
N ALA A 644 -36.35 3.76 26.83
CA ALA A 644 -36.86 4.38 28.04
C ALA A 644 -36.88 3.39 29.21
N ILE A 645 -37.47 2.20 29.02
CA ILE A 645 -37.57 1.16 30.06
C ILE A 645 -36.16 0.71 30.51
N ALA A 646 -35.22 0.51 29.59
CA ALA A 646 -33.85 0.13 29.89
C ALA A 646 -33.04 1.23 30.63
N ALA A 647 -33.37 2.52 30.45
CA ALA A 647 -32.71 3.61 31.16
C ALA A 647 -33.13 3.69 32.64
N GLU A 648 -34.29 3.16 32.99
CA GLU A 648 -34.88 3.23 34.33
C GLU A 648 -34.62 1.97 35.18
N GLN A 649 -33.98 0.94 34.64
CA GLN A 649 -33.86 -0.38 35.27
C GLN A 649 -32.45 -0.97 35.09
N GLN A 650 -31.72 -1.18 36.20
CA GLN A 650 -30.34 -1.68 36.15
C GLN A 650 -30.29 -3.22 36.05
N GLY A 651 -29.58 -3.72 35.03
CA GLY A 651 -29.39 -5.16 34.80
C GLY A 651 -30.51 -5.81 33.97
N ILE A 652 -31.13 -5.05 33.06
CA ILE A 652 -32.03 -5.60 32.02
C ILE A 652 -31.61 -5.12 30.63
N VAL A 653 -31.84 -5.96 29.62
CA VAL A 653 -31.72 -5.58 28.20
C VAL A 653 -33.11 -5.52 27.60
N VAL A 654 -33.54 -4.32 27.18
CA VAL A 654 -34.86 -4.11 26.55
C VAL A 654 -34.69 -3.59 25.13
N GLN A 655 -35.28 -4.29 24.17
CA GLN A 655 -35.16 -4.00 22.74
C GLN A 655 -36.36 -4.59 21.97
N PRO A 656 -36.61 -4.16 20.73
CA PRO A 656 -37.52 -4.85 19.83
C PRO A 656 -37.09 -6.32 19.56
N ASP A 657 -38.05 -7.16 19.13
CA ASP A 657 -37.75 -8.51 18.64
C ASP A 657 -37.20 -8.46 17.21
N TYR A 658 -35.88 -8.26 17.06
CA TYR A 658 -35.21 -8.08 15.76
C TYR A 658 -35.34 -9.29 14.82
N LEU A 659 -35.42 -9.02 13.52
CA LEU A 659 -35.59 -9.95 12.41
C LEU A 659 -34.25 -10.27 11.72
N TYR A 660 -34.06 -11.55 11.44
CA TYR A 660 -32.92 -12.10 10.71
C TYR A 660 -33.43 -12.82 9.46
N SER A 661 -32.56 -13.00 8.46
CA SER A 661 -32.83 -13.82 7.27
C SER A 661 -31.76 -14.90 7.09
N THR A 662 -32.13 -16.05 6.53
CA THR A 662 -31.17 -17.06 6.06
C THR A 662 -30.32 -16.52 4.91
N LEU A 663 -29.08 -17.01 4.76
CA LEU A 663 -28.07 -16.47 3.82
C LEU A 663 -27.62 -17.49 2.75
N GLY A 664 -28.57 -18.24 2.20
CA GLY A 664 -28.37 -19.17 1.09
C GLY A 664 -29.55 -19.19 0.11
N ALA A 665 -29.29 -19.59 -1.15
CA ALA A 665 -30.29 -19.74 -2.20
C ALA A 665 -30.01 -20.94 -3.10
N ILE A 666 -31.08 -21.60 -3.58
CA ILE A 666 -31.02 -22.71 -4.55
C ILE A 666 -30.43 -22.21 -5.88
N SER A 667 -29.65 -23.06 -6.56
CA SER A 667 -29.11 -22.78 -7.89
C SER A 667 -29.59 -23.79 -8.93
N GLU A 668 -30.31 -23.29 -9.94
CA GLU A 668 -30.78 -24.06 -11.09
C GLU A 668 -29.67 -24.44 -12.08
N GLN A 669 -28.46 -23.85 -11.95
CA GLN A 669 -27.39 -23.95 -12.96
C GLN A 669 -26.42 -25.12 -12.72
N ALA A 670 -26.95 -26.31 -12.41
CA ALA A 670 -26.16 -27.53 -12.20
C ALA A 670 -25.34 -27.97 -13.44
N ASN A 671 -25.74 -27.57 -14.65
CA ASN A 671 -25.17 -28.03 -15.93
C ASN A 671 -23.77 -27.46 -16.29
N ARG A 672 -22.98 -27.04 -15.29
CA ARG A 672 -21.55 -26.68 -15.45
C ARG A 672 -20.73 -27.33 -14.33
N SER A 673 -20.62 -28.66 -14.39
CA SER A 673 -19.93 -29.52 -13.43
C SER A 673 -18.41 -29.35 -13.40
N SER A 674 -17.92 -28.22 -12.88
CA SER A 674 -16.49 -27.99 -12.61
C SER A 674 -16.06 -28.59 -11.28
N LEU A 675 -15.86 -29.92 -11.28
CA LEU A 675 -15.24 -30.78 -10.26
C LEU A 675 -15.80 -30.74 -8.83
N PHE A 676 -16.08 -31.95 -8.32
CA PHE A 676 -16.38 -32.19 -6.91
C PHE A 676 -15.28 -31.64 -5.97
N GLN A 677 -15.72 -30.85 -4.99
CA GLN A 677 -15.23 -30.85 -3.61
C GLN A 677 -13.70 -30.84 -3.44
N PHE A 678 -13.12 -29.64 -3.57
CA PHE A 678 -11.70 -29.42 -3.26
C PHE A 678 -11.42 -29.85 -1.81
N LEU A 679 -10.46 -30.75 -1.63
CA LEU A 679 -10.14 -31.39 -0.34
C LEU A 679 -11.28 -32.21 0.28
N ARG A 680 -11.55 -33.38 -0.31
CA ARG A 680 -11.50 -34.60 0.52
C ARG A 680 -10.11 -34.67 1.18
N LEU A 681 -9.97 -34.04 2.35
CA LEU A 681 -8.87 -34.36 3.26
C LEU A 681 -8.86 -35.88 3.45
N LYS A 682 -7.68 -36.52 3.52
CA LYS A 682 -7.59 -37.90 4.00
C LYS A 682 -8.16 -37.90 5.42
N ALA A 683 -9.37 -38.42 5.58
CA ALA A 683 -10.16 -38.28 6.79
C ALA A 683 -9.52 -39.09 7.92
N THR A 684 -8.76 -38.39 8.77
CA THR A 684 -8.15 -38.93 10.00
C THR A 684 -9.16 -39.11 11.13
N SER A 685 -10.41 -38.74 10.86
CA SER A 685 -11.48 -38.43 11.80
C SER A 685 -12.80 -38.38 11.01
N THR A 686 -13.93 -38.30 11.71
CA THR A 686 -15.27 -38.10 11.11
C THR A 686 -16.13 -37.12 11.92
N GLY A 687 -15.55 -36.45 12.91
CA GLY A 687 -16.28 -35.72 13.95
C GLY A 687 -17.09 -36.60 14.93
N LYS A 688 -16.79 -37.91 15.02
CA LYS A 688 -17.54 -38.84 15.89
C LYS A 688 -17.68 -38.34 17.32
N GLY A 689 -18.94 -38.20 17.77
CA GLY A 689 -19.29 -37.74 19.13
C GLY A 689 -19.25 -36.23 19.33
N VAL A 690 -18.84 -35.45 18.33
CA VAL A 690 -18.85 -33.98 18.37
C VAL A 690 -20.27 -33.47 18.10
N ARG A 691 -20.80 -32.65 19.01
CA ARG A 691 -22.16 -32.11 18.89
C ARG A 691 -22.17 -30.77 18.15
N VAL A 692 -22.92 -30.68 17.06
CA VAL A 692 -23.06 -29.44 16.25
C VAL A 692 -24.52 -29.00 16.27
N ALA A 693 -24.80 -27.84 16.85
CA ALA A 693 -26.12 -27.23 16.82
C ALA A 693 -26.29 -26.36 15.57
N ILE A 694 -27.43 -26.54 14.90
CA ILE A 694 -27.83 -25.83 13.70
C ILE A 694 -28.98 -24.92 14.09
N ILE A 695 -28.72 -23.61 14.18
CA ILE A 695 -29.73 -22.58 14.47
C ILE A 695 -30.18 -21.99 13.13
N ASP A 696 -31.27 -22.52 12.60
CA ASP A 696 -31.74 -22.25 11.24
C ASP A 696 -33.27 -22.43 11.12
N THR A 697 -33.78 -22.59 9.91
CA THR A 697 -35.04 -23.26 9.60
C THR A 697 -35.00 -24.76 9.98
N GLY A 698 -36.14 -25.46 9.93
CA GLY A 698 -36.21 -26.87 10.29
C GLY A 698 -35.38 -27.79 9.38
N VAL A 699 -34.76 -28.80 9.98
CA VAL A 699 -34.06 -29.88 9.27
C VAL A 699 -35.05 -30.98 8.96
N ASP A 700 -34.91 -31.66 7.82
CA ASP A 700 -35.69 -32.88 7.56
C ASP A 700 -35.21 -34.03 8.46
N LEU A 701 -35.95 -34.24 9.56
CA LEU A 701 -35.71 -35.29 10.55
C LEU A 701 -35.88 -36.71 9.99
N ARG A 702 -36.43 -36.86 8.77
CA ARG A 702 -36.65 -38.15 8.12
C ARG A 702 -35.76 -38.36 6.89
N HIS A 703 -34.81 -37.47 6.64
CA HIS A 703 -33.91 -37.60 5.49
C HIS A 703 -32.84 -38.67 5.78
N ASP A 704 -32.67 -39.65 4.88
CA ASP A 704 -31.87 -40.87 5.13
C ASP A 704 -30.41 -40.53 5.46
N ASP A 705 -29.79 -39.64 4.68
CA ASP A 705 -28.42 -39.14 4.94
C ASP A 705 -28.24 -38.37 6.26
N LEU A 706 -29.32 -37.94 6.94
CA LEU A 706 -29.26 -37.05 8.11
C LEU A 706 -29.82 -37.68 9.39
N ASN A 707 -30.90 -38.44 9.30
CA ASN A 707 -31.66 -38.97 10.44
C ASN A 707 -30.76 -39.70 11.47
N PRO A 708 -29.83 -40.60 11.08
CA PRO A 708 -28.97 -41.31 12.04
C PRO A 708 -28.01 -40.41 12.84
N ASN A 709 -27.75 -39.19 12.36
CA ASN A 709 -26.87 -38.22 13.01
C ASN A 709 -27.64 -37.17 13.85
N ILE A 710 -28.96 -37.04 13.72
CA ILE A 710 -29.74 -36.05 14.48
C ILE A 710 -30.07 -36.58 15.88
N VAL A 711 -29.36 -36.07 16.89
CA VAL A 711 -29.50 -36.53 18.29
C VAL A 711 -30.53 -35.74 19.11
N ALA A 712 -30.93 -34.55 18.64
CA ALA A 712 -31.95 -33.72 19.28
C ALA A 712 -32.52 -32.69 18.29
N HIS A 713 -33.77 -32.26 18.50
CA HIS A 713 -34.38 -31.19 17.72
C HIS A 713 -35.33 -30.35 18.59
N ALA A 714 -35.53 -29.08 18.24
CA ALA A 714 -36.46 -28.19 18.93
C ALA A 714 -37.04 -27.11 18.00
N ASN A 715 -38.17 -26.52 18.40
CA ASN A 715 -38.90 -25.51 17.64
C ASN A 715 -39.15 -24.26 18.48
N PHE A 716 -38.70 -23.10 17.99
CA PHE A 716 -38.81 -21.82 18.69
C PHE A 716 -39.72 -20.81 17.97
N ILE A 717 -40.35 -21.21 16.87
CA ILE A 717 -41.36 -20.41 16.16
C ILE A 717 -42.73 -20.61 16.84
N LYS A 718 -43.15 -19.64 17.66
CA LYS A 718 -44.50 -19.57 18.27
C LYS A 718 -45.57 -19.68 17.17
N GLY A 719 -46.58 -20.54 17.38
CA GLY A 719 -47.70 -20.72 16.44
C GLY A 719 -47.37 -21.44 15.11
N SER A 720 -46.23 -22.12 15.00
CA SER A 720 -45.89 -22.99 13.86
C SER A 720 -45.35 -24.32 14.38
N PRO A 721 -45.83 -25.49 13.93
CA PRO A 721 -45.18 -26.76 14.24
C PRO A 721 -43.77 -26.82 13.63
N TYR A 722 -42.95 -27.76 14.13
CA TYR A 722 -41.72 -28.17 13.46
C TYR A 722 -42.08 -28.80 12.10
N ARG A 723 -41.26 -28.55 11.08
CA ARG A 723 -41.42 -29.08 9.72
C ARG A 723 -40.07 -29.10 9.01
N ALA A 724 -39.87 -30.04 8.09
CA ALA A 724 -38.72 -30.05 7.21
C ALA A 724 -38.70 -28.78 6.34
N GLU A 725 -37.58 -28.04 6.35
CA GLU A 725 -37.40 -26.80 5.60
C GLU A 725 -36.07 -26.84 4.83
N ILE A 726 -36.03 -26.14 3.70
CA ILE A 726 -35.01 -26.25 2.65
C ILE A 726 -33.62 -25.85 3.14
N HIS A 727 -33.49 -24.71 3.83
CA HIS A 727 -32.19 -24.15 4.18
C HIS A 727 -31.53 -24.89 5.34
N GLY A 728 -32.30 -25.25 6.38
CA GLY A 728 -31.82 -25.99 7.54
C GLY A 728 -31.38 -27.40 7.15
N THR A 729 -32.17 -28.08 6.31
CA THR A 729 -31.79 -29.38 5.74
C THR A 729 -30.49 -29.30 4.94
N ALA A 730 -30.35 -28.29 4.08
CA ALA A 730 -29.14 -28.08 3.28
C ALA A 730 -27.88 -27.80 4.13
N VAL A 731 -28.03 -26.98 5.17
CA VAL A 731 -26.96 -26.70 6.15
C VAL A 731 -26.57 -27.96 6.93
N ALA A 732 -27.54 -28.79 7.33
CA ALA A 732 -27.29 -30.09 7.97
C ALA A 732 -26.51 -31.05 7.06
N GLY A 733 -26.83 -31.05 5.75
CA GLY A 733 -26.13 -31.85 4.74
C GLY A 733 -24.63 -31.58 4.69
N ILE A 734 -24.25 -30.31 4.53
CA ILE A 734 -22.85 -29.88 4.45
C ILE A 734 -22.07 -30.28 5.71
N ILE A 735 -22.68 -30.14 6.89
CA ILE A 735 -22.02 -30.44 8.16
C ILE A 735 -21.86 -31.96 8.36
N GLY A 736 -22.92 -32.74 8.17
CA GLY A 736 -22.97 -34.12 8.68
C GLY A 736 -23.92 -35.07 7.97
N ALA A 737 -24.17 -34.90 6.66
CA ALA A 737 -24.74 -35.99 5.88
C ALA A 737 -23.79 -37.19 5.79
N LEU A 738 -24.35 -38.39 5.79
CA LEU A 738 -23.61 -39.67 5.73
C LEU A 738 -22.77 -39.83 4.45
N VAL A 739 -21.76 -40.70 4.52
CA VAL A 739 -20.98 -41.14 3.35
C VAL A 739 -21.38 -42.58 3.02
N ASN A 740 -22.55 -42.73 2.41
CA ASN A 740 -23.18 -44.03 2.08
C ASN A 740 -23.08 -44.41 0.58
N GLY A 741 -22.52 -43.54 -0.26
CA GLY A 741 -22.40 -43.75 -1.71
C GLY A 741 -23.59 -43.21 -2.52
N THR A 742 -24.65 -42.75 -1.85
CA THR A 742 -25.82 -42.07 -2.42
C THR A 742 -25.89 -40.61 -1.96
N GLY A 743 -26.92 -39.87 -2.39
CA GLY A 743 -27.27 -38.57 -1.80
C GLY A 743 -26.15 -37.53 -1.87
N SER A 744 -25.76 -36.97 -0.71
CA SER A 744 -24.64 -36.03 -0.60
C SER A 744 -23.80 -36.27 0.65
N ALA A 745 -22.49 -36.04 0.58
CA ALA A 745 -21.56 -36.29 1.67
C ALA A 745 -21.25 -35.03 2.49
N GLY A 746 -21.50 -35.09 3.80
CA GLY A 746 -21.10 -34.06 4.76
C GLY A 746 -19.62 -34.14 5.17
N ILE A 747 -19.09 -33.06 5.72
CA ILE A 747 -17.66 -32.95 6.09
C ILE A 747 -17.34 -33.68 7.40
N ALA A 748 -18.25 -33.68 8.38
CA ALA A 748 -18.15 -34.42 9.62
C ALA A 748 -19.28 -35.46 9.71
N PRO A 749 -19.24 -36.55 8.91
CA PRO A 749 -20.35 -37.48 8.72
C PRO A 749 -20.64 -38.39 9.93
N GLY A 750 -19.84 -38.30 11.01
CA GLY A 750 -20.12 -38.93 12.30
C GLY A 750 -20.47 -37.93 13.41
N SER A 751 -20.62 -36.65 13.09
CA SER A 751 -21.00 -35.62 14.06
C SER A 751 -22.47 -35.70 14.45
N SER A 752 -22.76 -35.38 15.71
CA SER A 752 -24.10 -35.41 16.28
C SER A 752 -24.81 -34.07 16.09
N LEU A 753 -25.79 -34.03 15.19
CA LEU A 753 -26.51 -32.82 14.81
C LEU A 753 -27.64 -32.51 15.80
N ILE A 754 -27.76 -31.24 16.19
CA ILE A 754 -28.83 -30.72 17.06
C ILE A 754 -29.63 -29.69 16.24
N ALA A 755 -30.84 -30.04 15.82
CA ALA A 755 -31.62 -29.30 14.83
C ALA A 755 -32.58 -28.28 15.47
N LEU A 756 -32.15 -27.02 15.60
CA LEU A 756 -32.82 -25.98 16.37
C LEU A 756 -33.51 -24.97 15.46
N ARG A 757 -34.82 -25.16 15.26
CA ARG A 757 -35.64 -24.34 14.37
C ARG A 757 -35.95 -22.98 14.99
N ALA A 758 -35.11 -21.99 14.69
CA ALA A 758 -35.25 -20.58 15.06
C ALA A 758 -35.71 -19.69 13.90
N CYS A 759 -35.75 -20.21 12.66
CA CYS A 759 -36.26 -19.51 11.49
C CYS A 759 -37.52 -20.19 10.94
N LYS A 760 -38.41 -19.43 10.30
CA LYS A 760 -39.57 -19.90 9.54
C LYS A 760 -39.31 -19.69 8.05
N GLN A 761 -39.39 -20.75 7.25
CA GLN A 761 -39.32 -20.65 5.79
C GLN A 761 -40.52 -19.86 5.23
N LEU A 762 -40.23 -18.92 4.34
CA LEU A 762 -41.18 -17.94 3.81
C LEU A 762 -41.96 -18.41 2.56
N HIS A 763 -41.38 -19.31 1.77
CA HIS A 763 -41.96 -19.81 0.52
C HIS A 763 -41.67 -21.32 0.39
N PRO A 764 -42.63 -22.18 -0.01
CA PRO A 764 -42.44 -23.64 -0.03
C PRO A 764 -41.19 -24.10 -0.81
N ASP A 765 -40.94 -23.49 -1.96
CA ASP A 765 -39.87 -23.91 -2.90
C ASP A 765 -38.56 -23.14 -2.75
N LYS A 766 -38.35 -22.40 -1.64
CA LYS A 766 -37.15 -21.57 -1.45
C LYS A 766 -36.47 -21.77 -0.10
N ALA A 767 -35.16 -21.54 -0.11
CA ALA A 767 -34.31 -21.43 1.08
C ALA A 767 -34.49 -20.11 1.88
N GLU A 768 -35.36 -19.20 1.44
CA GLU A 768 -35.66 -17.93 2.11
C GLU A 768 -36.41 -18.19 3.43
N GLY A 769 -35.75 -17.94 4.56
CA GLY A 769 -36.29 -18.07 5.92
C GLY A 769 -36.11 -16.80 6.74
N ARG A 770 -37.02 -16.56 7.69
CA ARG A 770 -37.02 -15.39 8.58
C ARG A 770 -37.04 -15.81 10.04
N CYS A 771 -36.13 -15.26 10.83
CA CYS A 771 -35.87 -15.64 12.22
C CYS A 771 -36.06 -14.43 13.13
N TYR A 772 -36.24 -14.68 14.43
CA TYR A 772 -36.55 -13.66 15.43
C TYR A 772 -35.54 -13.70 16.58
N SER A 773 -35.21 -12.56 17.19
CA SER A 773 -34.33 -12.49 18.37
C SER A 773 -34.82 -13.43 19.47
N SER A 774 -36.14 -13.39 19.74
CA SER A 774 -36.84 -14.23 20.71
C SER A 774 -36.70 -15.72 20.44
N SER A 775 -36.60 -16.14 19.17
CA SER A 775 -36.40 -17.54 18.79
C SER A 775 -34.93 -17.95 18.73
N ILE A 776 -34.02 -17.04 18.36
CA ILE A 776 -32.57 -17.29 18.29
C ILE A 776 -32.00 -17.45 19.69
N ILE A 777 -32.34 -16.57 20.65
CA ILE A 777 -31.85 -16.68 22.02
C ILE A 777 -32.29 -17.99 22.68
N GLN A 778 -33.53 -18.44 22.43
CA GLN A 778 -34.05 -19.74 22.87
C GLN A 778 -33.31 -20.93 22.25
N ALA A 779 -32.90 -20.81 20.99
CA ALA A 779 -32.05 -21.81 20.36
C ALA A 779 -30.62 -21.83 20.93
N ILE A 780 -30.05 -20.69 21.34
CA ILE A 780 -28.73 -20.66 21.99
C ILE A 780 -28.77 -21.38 23.36
N ASP A 781 -29.75 -21.08 24.22
CA ASP A 781 -29.94 -21.76 25.51
C ASP A 781 -30.17 -23.28 25.31
N ALA A 782 -30.96 -23.67 24.31
CA ALA A 782 -31.17 -25.08 23.97
C ALA A 782 -29.92 -25.77 23.40
N ALA A 783 -29.06 -25.07 22.66
CA ALA A 783 -27.78 -25.59 22.19
C ALA A 783 -26.82 -25.86 23.36
N MET A 784 -26.76 -24.94 24.33
CA MET A 784 -26.01 -25.13 25.58
C MET A 784 -26.55 -26.32 26.37
N ALA A 785 -27.87 -26.43 26.55
CA ALA A 785 -28.51 -27.52 27.29
C ALA A 785 -28.25 -28.90 26.66
N ASN A 786 -28.18 -28.98 25.33
CA ASN A 786 -27.82 -30.19 24.59
C ASN A 786 -26.28 -30.42 24.52
N LYS A 787 -25.46 -29.60 25.19
CA LYS A 787 -24.00 -29.66 25.22
C LYS A 787 -23.37 -29.59 23.82
N ALA A 788 -23.85 -28.67 22.99
CA ALA A 788 -23.25 -28.39 21.68
C ALA A 788 -21.77 -27.98 21.84
N ARG A 789 -20.88 -28.55 21.03
CA ARG A 789 -19.47 -28.14 20.91
C ARG A 789 -19.33 -26.96 19.96
N PHE A 790 -20.10 -27.00 18.87
CA PHE A 790 -20.17 -25.97 17.84
C PHE A 790 -21.61 -25.51 17.63
N ILE A 791 -21.82 -24.22 17.37
CA ILE A 791 -23.10 -23.65 16.92
C ILE A 791 -22.88 -23.03 15.55
N ASN A 792 -23.58 -23.49 14.52
CA ASN A 792 -23.64 -22.83 13.22
C ASN A 792 -24.94 -22.03 13.10
N MET A 793 -24.82 -20.73 12.85
CA MET A 793 -25.94 -19.79 12.70
C MET A 793 -25.95 -19.26 11.27
N SER A 794 -26.51 -20.01 10.32
CA SER A 794 -26.50 -19.68 8.88
C SER A 794 -27.55 -18.62 8.49
N LEU A 795 -27.59 -17.55 9.29
CA LEU A 795 -28.56 -16.46 9.28
C LEU A 795 -27.85 -15.13 9.54
N GLY A 796 -28.49 -14.01 9.22
CA GLY A 796 -27.94 -12.69 9.52
C GLY A 796 -28.96 -11.56 9.55
N ALA A 797 -28.58 -10.50 10.27
CA ALA A 797 -29.27 -9.22 10.37
C ALA A 797 -28.31 -8.06 10.05
N ASN A 798 -28.87 -6.96 9.54
CA ASN A 798 -28.14 -5.72 9.23
C ASN A 798 -28.02 -4.75 10.42
N VAL A 799 -28.54 -5.14 11.59
CA VAL A 799 -28.45 -4.39 12.85
C VAL A 799 -27.78 -5.27 13.92
N PRO A 800 -26.99 -4.70 14.85
CA PRO A 800 -26.61 -5.39 16.07
C PRO A 800 -27.82 -5.67 16.97
N ASP A 801 -27.73 -6.73 17.76
CA ASP A 801 -28.79 -7.20 18.66
C ASP A 801 -28.15 -7.53 20.00
N HIS A 802 -28.45 -6.74 21.04
CA HIS A 802 -27.76 -6.83 22.33
C HIS A 802 -28.23 -8.06 23.13
N LEU A 803 -29.49 -8.43 22.97
CA LEU A 803 -30.10 -9.60 23.61
C LEU A 803 -29.46 -10.89 23.07
N VAL A 804 -29.36 -11.02 21.74
CA VAL A 804 -28.65 -12.16 21.13
C VAL A 804 -27.14 -12.09 21.40
N ALA A 805 -26.50 -10.91 21.31
CA ALA A 805 -25.07 -10.76 21.62
C ALA A 805 -24.70 -11.31 22.99
N SER A 806 -25.48 -10.98 24.02
CA SER A 806 -25.20 -11.49 25.37
C SER A 806 -25.40 -13.00 25.50
N GLY A 807 -26.27 -13.62 24.69
CA GLY A 807 -26.36 -15.08 24.59
C GLY A 807 -25.16 -15.72 23.89
N LEU A 808 -24.65 -15.07 22.83
CA LEU A 808 -23.41 -15.48 22.16
C LEU A 808 -22.22 -15.39 23.12
N ASP A 809 -22.17 -14.37 23.97
CA ASP A 809 -21.17 -14.24 25.03
C ASP A 809 -21.22 -15.41 26.01
N THR A 810 -22.37 -15.64 26.67
CA THR A 810 -22.49 -16.73 27.67
C THR A 810 -22.21 -18.11 27.06
N ALA A 811 -22.66 -18.39 25.84
CA ALA A 811 -22.36 -19.64 25.15
C ALA A 811 -20.86 -19.79 24.82
N THR A 812 -20.19 -18.71 24.40
CA THR A 812 -18.75 -18.76 24.11
C THR A 812 -17.92 -18.88 25.38
N ASP A 813 -18.33 -18.23 26.46
CA ASP A 813 -17.65 -18.29 27.76
C ASP A 813 -17.85 -19.65 28.44
N ALA A 814 -18.94 -20.35 28.14
CA ALA A 814 -19.13 -21.79 28.40
C ALA A 814 -18.29 -22.72 27.48
N GLY A 815 -17.44 -22.17 26.62
CA GLY A 815 -16.48 -22.90 25.79
C GLY A 815 -17.00 -23.38 24.43
N ILE A 816 -18.23 -23.04 24.06
CA ILE A 816 -18.87 -23.40 22.79
C ILE A 816 -18.37 -22.48 21.68
N VAL A 817 -18.03 -23.03 20.51
CA VAL A 817 -17.54 -22.23 19.38
C VAL A 817 -18.68 -21.93 18.41
N ILE A 818 -18.90 -20.64 18.13
CA ILE A 818 -20.01 -20.18 17.29
C ILE A 818 -19.47 -19.72 15.93
N LEU A 819 -20.13 -20.11 14.84
CA LEU A 819 -19.84 -19.73 13.47
C LEU A 819 -21.04 -19.02 12.84
N ALA A 820 -20.77 -17.99 12.04
CA ALA A 820 -21.79 -17.27 11.30
C ALA A 820 -21.31 -16.70 9.95
N PRO A 821 -22.21 -16.61 8.95
CA PRO A 821 -21.92 -16.12 7.61
C PRO A 821 -21.72 -14.59 7.56
N ALA A 822 -20.76 -14.13 6.76
CA ALA A 822 -20.42 -12.72 6.60
C ALA A 822 -21.56 -11.86 6.02
N GLY A 823 -22.48 -12.46 5.24
CA GLY A 823 -23.58 -11.79 4.55
C GLY A 823 -23.53 -11.95 3.03
N ASN A 824 -24.62 -11.60 2.35
CA ASN A 824 -24.80 -11.83 0.91
C ASN A 824 -25.05 -10.57 0.08
N ASP A 825 -25.17 -9.37 0.68
CA ASP A 825 -25.39 -8.14 -0.09
C ASP A 825 -24.06 -7.63 -0.67
N PRO A 826 -23.86 -7.61 -2.00
CA PRO A 826 -22.61 -7.12 -2.61
C PRO A 826 -22.32 -5.64 -2.30
N HIS A 827 -23.28 -4.87 -1.78
CA HIS A 827 -23.14 -3.47 -1.39
C HIS A 827 -22.95 -3.24 0.12
N GLN A 828 -22.94 -4.30 0.96
CA GLN A 828 -22.69 -4.18 2.39
C GLN A 828 -21.22 -3.81 2.65
N THR A 829 -20.97 -3.03 3.71
CA THR A 829 -19.63 -2.48 4.00
C THR A 829 -18.97 -3.06 5.25
N ARG A 830 -19.71 -3.90 5.99
CA ARG A 830 -19.37 -4.59 7.24
C ARG A 830 -19.91 -6.03 7.19
N LEU A 831 -19.48 -6.88 8.13
CA LEU A 831 -20.09 -8.18 8.40
C LEU A 831 -21.55 -8.01 8.89
N ALA A 832 -22.43 -8.95 8.55
CA ALA A 832 -23.76 -9.07 9.15
C ALA A 832 -23.65 -9.52 10.62
N PHE A 833 -24.64 -9.18 11.47
CA PHE A 833 -24.75 -9.77 12.81
C PHE A 833 -25.46 -11.14 12.68
N PRO A 834 -25.00 -12.24 13.31
CA PRO A 834 -24.03 -12.30 14.41
C PRO A 834 -22.55 -12.46 14.02
N ALA A 835 -22.20 -12.59 12.74
CA ALA A 835 -20.80 -12.70 12.30
C ALA A 835 -19.94 -11.47 12.66
N SER A 836 -20.55 -10.29 12.81
CA SER A 836 -19.89 -9.08 13.31
C SER A 836 -19.58 -9.09 14.82
N HIS A 837 -19.99 -10.13 15.56
CA HIS A 837 -19.78 -10.21 17.00
C HIS A 837 -18.33 -10.61 17.35
N PRO A 838 -17.63 -9.91 18.28
CA PRO A 838 -16.22 -10.18 18.59
C PRO A 838 -15.89 -11.59 19.08
N LYS A 839 -16.87 -12.40 19.52
CA LYS A 839 -16.67 -13.80 19.91
C LYS A 839 -17.08 -14.86 18.85
N VAL A 840 -17.81 -14.49 17.79
CA VAL A 840 -18.29 -15.43 16.75
C VAL A 840 -17.30 -15.51 15.59
N ILE A 841 -16.95 -16.72 15.13
CA ILE A 841 -16.13 -16.93 13.93
C ILE A 841 -16.94 -16.52 12.70
N SER A 842 -16.44 -15.51 11.99
CA SER A 842 -17.06 -14.95 10.80
C SER A 842 -16.55 -15.60 9.52
N VAL A 843 -17.48 -16.04 8.67
CA VAL A 843 -17.16 -16.85 7.49
C VAL A 843 -17.64 -16.19 6.21
N ALA A 844 -16.71 -15.78 5.34
CA ALA A 844 -17.01 -15.24 4.02
C ALA A 844 -16.91 -16.30 2.93
N GLY A 845 -17.46 -16.00 1.76
CA GLY A 845 -17.58 -16.95 0.65
C GLY A 845 -16.55 -16.73 -0.45
N ALA A 846 -16.20 -17.80 -1.16
CA ALA A 846 -15.49 -17.78 -2.44
C ALA A 846 -16.40 -18.27 -3.57
N LEU A 847 -16.36 -17.56 -4.70
CA LEU A 847 -17.01 -17.92 -5.96
C LEU A 847 -15.99 -18.57 -6.91
N ASP A 848 -16.41 -19.42 -7.86
CA ASP A 848 -15.51 -20.19 -8.75
C ASP A 848 -14.53 -19.31 -9.53
N ASN A 849 -14.98 -18.09 -9.86
CA ASN A 849 -14.19 -17.06 -10.55
C ASN A 849 -13.23 -16.28 -9.61
N GLY A 850 -12.94 -16.82 -8.42
CA GLY A 850 -12.02 -16.30 -7.42
C GLY A 850 -12.56 -15.16 -6.55
N ARG A 851 -13.58 -14.42 -7.03
CA ARG A 851 -14.21 -13.28 -6.33
C ARG A 851 -14.77 -13.69 -4.97
N LYS A 852 -14.79 -12.75 -4.01
CA LYS A 852 -15.33 -13.01 -2.68
C LYS A 852 -16.78 -12.57 -2.52
N MET A 853 -17.52 -13.33 -1.71
CA MET A 853 -18.90 -13.07 -1.31
C MET A 853 -18.91 -12.63 0.17
N PRO A 854 -19.60 -11.53 0.53
CA PRO A 854 -20.45 -10.70 -0.34
C PRO A 854 -19.65 -9.78 -1.27
N ASN A 855 -18.50 -9.28 -0.82
CA ASN A 855 -17.51 -8.55 -1.61
C ASN A 855 -16.14 -8.60 -0.92
N ASP A 856 -15.09 -8.23 -1.65
CA ASP A 856 -13.70 -8.36 -1.18
C ASP A 856 -13.40 -7.51 0.08
N ARG A 857 -14.06 -6.35 0.23
CA ARG A 857 -13.94 -5.48 1.42
C ARG A 857 -14.50 -6.14 2.69
N VAL A 858 -15.55 -6.94 2.56
CA VAL A 858 -16.21 -7.62 3.69
C VAL A 858 -15.56 -8.97 3.96
N ALA A 859 -15.13 -9.68 2.91
CA ALA A 859 -14.34 -10.89 3.08
C ALA A 859 -12.97 -10.63 3.76
N ALA A 860 -12.37 -9.46 3.53
CA ALA A 860 -11.18 -9.01 4.26
C ALA A 860 -11.45 -8.60 5.74
N GLN A 861 -12.70 -8.63 6.20
CA GLN A 861 -13.08 -8.48 7.62
C GLN A 861 -13.40 -9.83 8.28
N ALA A 862 -13.51 -10.92 7.51
CA ALA A 862 -13.90 -12.23 8.00
C ALA A 862 -12.70 -13.03 8.55
N ASP A 863 -12.95 -13.89 9.53
CA ASP A 863 -11.94 -14.76 10.14
C ASP A 863 -11.47 -15.89 9.20
N CYS A 864 -12.35 -16.32 8.29
CA CYS A 864 -12.00 -17.26 7.22
C CYS A 864 -12.86 -17.08 5.95
N ILE A 865 -12.42 -17.70 4.86
CA ILE A 865 -13.11 -17.72 3.56
C ILE A 865 -13.19 -19.17 3.08
N LEU A 866 -14.40 -19.69 2.87
CA LEU A 866 -14.67 -21.03 2.34
C LEU A 866 -15.48 -20.93 1.01
N PRO A 867 -15.54 -21.99 0.20
CA PRO A 867 -16.47 -22.10 -0.95
C PRO A 867 -17.91 -21.67 -0.62
N ALA A 868 -18.58 -21.05 -1.60
CA ALA A 868 -19.93 -20.51 -1.43
C ALA A 868 -20.78 -20.53 -2.72
N GLN A 869 -20.35 -21.28 -3.73
CA GLN A 869 -21.02 -21.38 -5.03
C GLN A 869 -21.06 -22.84 -5.48
N TYR A 870 -22.21 -23.26 -6.02
CA TYR A 870 -22.50 -24.64 -6.46
C TYR A 870 -22.14 -25.71 -5.42
N ILE A 871 -22.44 -25.44 -4.15
CA ILE A 871 -22.21 -26.40 -3.06
C ILE A 871 -23.34 -27.41 -3.07
N GLN A 872 -23.02 -28.71 -3.15
CA GLN A 872 -24.00 -29.80 -3.14
C GLN A 872 -24.62 -29.92 -1.74
N VAL A 873 -25.94 -30.05 -1.68
CA VAL A 873 -26.71 -30.08 -0.42
C VAL A 873 -27.86 -31.09 -0.46
N THR A 874 -28.23 -31.61 0.71
CA THR A 874 -29.50 -32.30 0.96
C THR A 874 -30.69 -31.33 0.91
N LEU A 875 -31.87 -31.84 0.55
CA LEU A 875 -33.14 -31.13 0.50
C LEU A 875 -34.27 -32.02 1.05
N PRO A 876 -35.34 -31.43 1.64
CA PRO A 876 -36.45 -32.20 2.19
C PRO A 876 -37.03 -33.24 1.22
N GLY A 877 -37.28 -34.44 1.73
CA GLY A 877 -37.77 -35.61 1.00
C GLY A 877 -36.69 -36.37 0.23
N ASN A 878 -35.52 -36.64 0.84
CA ASN A 878 -34.40 -37.41 0.25
C ASN A 878 -33.93 -36.91 -1.12
N ARG A 879 -33.89 -35.58 -1.30
CA ARG A 879 -33.44 -34.94 -2.54
C ARG A 879 -32.08 -34.29 -2.35
N VAL A 880 -31.37 -34.09 -3.46
CA VAL A 880 -30.14 -33.28 -3.50
C VAL A 880 -30.23 -32.17 -4.52
N SER A 881 -29.50 -31.09 -4.30
CA SER A 881 -29.40 -29.94 -5.21
C SER A 881 -28.11 -29.16 -4.95
N PHE A 882 -27.99 -27.98 -5.56
CA PHE A 882 -26.88 -27.06 -5.35
C PHE A 882 -27.36 -25.73 -4.78
N MET A 883 -26.59 -25.16 -3.85
CA MET A 883 -26.84 -23.84 -3.27
C MET A 883 -25.66 -22.88 -3.39
N ASN A 884 -25.98 -21.59 -3.37
CA ASN A 884 -25.04 -20.47 -3.33
C ASN A 884 -25.32 -19.62 -2.09
N GLY A 885 -24.27 -19.14 -1.42
CA GLY A 885 -24.39 -18.20 -0.29
C GLY A 885 -23.36 -18.40 0.81
N THR A 886 -23.15 -17.37 1.62
CA THR A 886 -22.22 -17.46 2.77
C THR A 886 -22.69 -18.42 3.86
N SER A 887 -23.98 -18.79 3.90
CA SER A 887 -24.47 -19.91 4.72
C SER A 887 -23.74 -21.23 4.44
N MET A 888 -23.49 -21.54 3.16
CA MET A 888 -22.81 -22.78 2.77
C MET A 888 -21.37 -22.77 3.30
N ALA A 889 -20.64 -21.66 3.09
CA ALA A 889 -19.31 -21.45 3.65
C ALA A 889 -19.26 -21.60 5.19
N SER A 890 -20.27 -21.06 5.90
CA SER A 890 -20.39 -21.19 7.36
C SER A 890 -20.64 -22.64 7.80
N ALA A 891 -21.48 -23.37 7.08
CA ALA A 891 -21.72 -24.79 7.29
C ALA A 891 -20.47 -25.64 7.01
N GLU A 892 -19.71 -25.31 5.95
CA GLU A 892 -18.43 -25.96 5.65
C GLU A 892 -17.40 -25.76 6.76
N ALA A 893 -17.25 -24.52 7.24
CA ALA A 893 -16.37 -24.21 8.37
C ALA A 893 -16.80 -24.92 9.67
N ALA A 894 -18.10 -25.07 9.91
CA ALA A 894 -18.63 -25.79 11.05
C ALA A 894 -18.36 -27.31 10.95
N GLY A 895 -18.54 -27.90 9.76
CA GLY A 895 -18.17 -29.29 9.49
C GLY A 895 -16.67 -29.53 9.65
N LEU A 896 -15.81 -28.65 9.12
CA LEU A 896 -14.35 -28.75 9.28
C LEU A 896 -13.91 -28.66 10.76
N LEU A 897 -14.47 -27.75 11.55
CA LEU A 897 -14.16 -27.69 12.98
C LEU A 897 -14.73 -28.89 13.76
N ALA A 898 -15.86 -29.44 13.33
CA ALA A 898 -16.45 -30.63 13.94
C ALA A 898 -15.63 -31.90 13.65
N ASP A 899 -15.11 -32.07 12.42
CA ASP A 899 -14.20 -33.17 12.08
C ASP A 899 -12.89 -33.10 12.88
N LEU A 900 -12.25 -31.93 12.88
CA LEU A 900 -10.96 -31.69 13.52
C LEU A 900 -11.02 -31.67 15.06
N ASN A 901 -12.19 -31.38 15.64
CA ASN A 901 -12.46 -31.16 17.07
C ASN A 901 -11.32 -30.50 17.89
N PRO A 902 -10.77 -29.34 17.51
CA PRO A 902 -9.65 -28.75 18.23
C PRO A 902 -10.08 -28.10 19.57
N ASP A 903 -9.10 -27.94 20.48
CA ASP A 903 -9.26 -27.19 21.74
C ASP A 903 -9.75 -25.74 21.45
N THR A 904 -10.72 -25.25 22.22
CA THR A 904 -11.25 -23.88 22.11
C THR A 904 -10.14 -22.84 22.23
N LYS A 905 -9.14 -23.05 23.10
CA LYS A 905 -7.98 -22.16 23.25
C LYS A 905 -7.16 -22.07 21.96
N LYS A 906 -6.99 -23.18 21.24
CA LYS A 906 -6.28 -23.22 19.94
C LYS A 906 -7.09 -22.48 18.88
N ILE A 907 -8.41 -22.69 18.83
CA ILE A 907 -9.32 -21.98 17.92
C ILE A 907 -9.25 -20.46 18.16
N THR A 908 -9.38 -20.02 19.41
CA THR A 908 -9.34 -18.60 19.80
C THR A 908 -7.99 -17.94 19.49
N ALA A 909 -6.87 -18.64 19.71
CA ALA A 909 -5.55 -18.16 19.32
C ALA A 909 -5.40 -18.03 17.80
N CYS A 910 -5.86 -19.04 17.05
CA CYS A 910 -5.73 -19.09 15.60
C CYS A 910 -6.66 -18.15 14.84
N ARG A 911 -7.76 -17.71 15.46
CA ARG A 911 -8.75 -16.80 14.85
C ARG A 911 -8.14 -15.50 14.32
N LYS A 912 -7.10 -14.96 14.96
CA LYS A 912 -6.43 -13.72 14.49
C LYS A 912 -5.44 -13.94 13.33
N THR A 913 -5.32 -15.16 12.79
CA THR A 913 -4.43 -15.46 11.66
C THR A 913 -5.21 -15.46 10.34
N PRO A 914 -4.66 -14.95 9.22
CA PRO A 914 -5.33 -14.98 7.91
C PRO A 914 -5.57 -16.38 7.31
N ARG A 915 -5.28 -17.46 8.05
CA ARG A 915 -5.43 -18.87 7.65
C ARG A 915 -5.77 -19.72 8.87
N LEU A 916 -6.98 -19.58 9.39
CA LEU A 916 -7.50 -20.32 10.55
C LEU A 916 -7.15 -21.82 10.53
N LEU A 917 -7.41 -22.52 9.42
CA LEU A 917 -7.12 -23.95 9.25
C LEU A 917 -5.62 -24.27 9.33
N THR A 918 -4.75 -23.46 8.71
CA THR A 918 -3.30 -23.65 8.75
C THR A 918 -2.72 -23.42 10.14
N CYS A 919 -3.26 -22.47 10.91
CA CYS A 919 -2.90 -22.32 12.32
C CYS A 919 -3.42 -23.48 13.19
N LEU A 920 -4.59 -24.04 12.87
CA LEU A 920 -5.08 -25.27 13.50
C LEU A 920 -4.23 -26.51 13.13
N GLY A 921 -3.39 -26.43 12.09
CA GLY A 921 -2.41 -27.45 11.71
C GLY A 921 -2.82 -28.31 10.51
N LYS A 922 -3.51 -27.72 9.52
CA LYS A 922 -3.98 -28.38 8.30
C LYS A 922 -3.69 -27.56 7.03
#